data_AF-A0A367JGP6-F1
#
_entry.id   AF-A0A367JGP6-F1
#
_cell.length_a   1.000
_cell.length_b   1.000
_cell.length_c   1.000
_cell.angle_alpha   90.00
_cell.angle_beta   90.00
_cell.angle_gamma   90.00
#
_symmetry.space_group_name_H-M   'P 1'
#
loop_
_entity.id
_entity.type
_entity.pdbx_description
1 polymer ?
#
loop_
_entity_poly.entity_id
_entity_poly.type
_entity_poly.pdbx_seq_one_letter_code
_entity_poly.pdbx_strand_id
1 'polypeptide(L)'
;MIKLGIPEEPLVIQWVKGDISNYSYLMALNHLAGRREGDPNFHPILPWVTDFSGDRIEDGWRNFTHTKFRINKGDEQLDFTFDGPVPHHITDILSDITYYVYQARRTPIPVLCQFVRSKYEPNEYPSSMQRLYQWTPDECIPEFYADPTIFKSIHPDMPDLQIPKWASSPEDFIYKHAQALESEYVSANLHHWIDLTFGTDLTGKGAVDAKNVALPLLAGQNSFMKHGIIQLFKDKHPQRGCNWDRTPSVHSTTSSIDTSRSLPSSFTEPLVSSLRNEPIRMPISICDNCFIEDLEHYEHLAAFSSKYKLQVNELSVNPVYPKSPFRYSIDPTEKLEQPLNTFAIGAAYDMYCLGNMIQDIYTANNSNVAEQETSSNGMDVVTLEKTEAIIKKVIAALRSDDWEDRPTAKSILSTSDLGFPLSEAIPEMYEFLAAFHQAEWSRRLYLADKWIDCICELEDEAFMLILPSFSQLFTHVETRIGAVSLFPKLAQRLGPEMALQHLLKRIISLFEALRPNLPKILFDTKIIFEFIKRLGILKFLQQMLPCYLEALSVQEGTNKKTAEMAAHSLVHICIFLGPILTSKHIIRQLVKIMLRENQDRTIIIQVMVRIMSEFGSTFTAVQYSYLISLIDTYRVHLTMKNARTIYSILILLEELLAYMLKEAVVTELKSGFISTLYLLLEPLMDDERPSKEDSKLRLTLSIKTI
;
A
#
# COMPACT_ATOMS: atom_id res chain seq x y z
N MET A 1 25.87 14.28 37.83
CA MET A 1 25.58 14.88 36.51
C MET A 1 24.44 14.08 35.91
N ILE A 2 23.26 14.72 35.81
CA ILE A 2 21.99 14.12 35.38
C ILE A 2 21.89 14.18 33.85
N LYS A 3 21.34 13.14 33.21
CA LYS A 3 20.69 13.16 31.88
C LYS A 3 19.54 12.14 31.98
N LEU A 4 18.35 12.48 32.51
CA LEU A 4 17.17 13.07 31.85
C LEU A 4 16.84 12.44 30.49
N GLY A 5 15.69 11.76 30.44
CA GLY A 5 15.07 11.21 29.25
C GLY A 5 14.77 12.30 28.22
N ILE A 6 14.89 11.93 26.95
CA ILE A 6 14.54 12.78 25.82
C ILE A 6 13.52 11.96 24.99
N PRO A 7 12.34 12.51 24.66
CA PRO A 7 11.41 11.86 23.74
C PRO A 7 12.13 11.50 22.44
N GLU A 8 11.86 10.32 21.86
CA GLU A 8 12.47 9.95 20.57
C GLU A 8 12.24 11.08 19.58
N GLU A 9 13.36 11.67 19.20
CA GLU A 9 13.40 12.93 18.49
C GLU A 9 12.81 12.74 17.10
N PRO A 10 11.94 13.63 16.58
CA PRO A 10 11.35 13.46 15.26
C PRO A 10 12.43 13.20 14.20
N LEU A 11 12.17 12.32 13.23
CA LEU A 11 13.15 11.90 12.21
C LEU A 11 13.88 13.09 11.54
N VAL A 12 13.14 14.16 11.24
CA VAL A 12 13.70 15.41 10.69
C VAL A 12 14.72 16.06 11.63
N ILE A 13 14.48 16.01 12.94
CA ILE A 13 15.39 16.58 13.94
C ILE A 13 16.63 15.69 14.12
N GLN A 14 16.48 14.36 14.12
CA GLN A 14 17.62 13.44 14.09
C GLN A 14 18.53 13.70 12.88
N TRP A 15 17.93 13.90 11.70
CA TRP A 15 18.69 14.23 10.49
C TRP A 15 19.37 15.60 10.61
N VAL A 16 18.65 16.62 11.09
CA VAL A 16 19.18 17.98 11.28
C VAL A 16 20.36 17.99 12.25
N LYS A 17 20.31 17.20 13.32
CA LYS A 17 21.42 17.02 14.28
C LYS A 17 22.59 16.22 13.72
N GLY A 18 22.36 15.43 12.69
CA GLY A 18 23.35 14.56 12.09
C GLY A 18 23.36 13.13 12.63
N ASP A 19 22.38 12.76 13.46
CA ASP A 19 22.27 11.43 14.07
C ASP A 19 21.93 10.34 13.04
N ILE A 20 21.26 10.71 11.94
CA ILE A 20 21.03 9.86 10.77
C ILE A 20 21.68 10.44 9.52
N SER A 21 22.11 9.55 8.63
CA SER A 21 22.75 9.89 7.36
C SER A 21 21.77 10.52 6.36
N ASN A 22 22.30 11.21 5.36
CA ASN A 22 21.48 11.74 4.27
C ASN A 22 20.80 10.61 3.51
N TYR A 23 21.51 9.51 3.21
CA TYR A 23 20.95 8.35 2.54
C TYR A 23 19.77 7.75 3.30
N SER A 24 19.94 7.44 4.60
CA SER A 24 18.88 6.85 5.42
C SER A 24 17.67 7.78 5.56
N TYR A 25 17.91 9.09 5.69
CA TYR A 25 16.82 10.07 5.76
C TYR A 25 16.04 10.15 4.44
N LEU A 26 16.73 10.18 3.30
CA LEU A 26 16.10 10.18 1.98
C LEU A 26 15.32 8.89 1.72
N MET A 27 15.83 7.73 2.13
CA MET A 27 15.10 6.46 2.01
C MET A 27 13.84 6.45 2.88
N ALA A 28 13.90 7.00 4.09
CA ALA A 28 12.72 7.15 4.94
C ALA A 28 11.67 8.10 4.34
N LEU A 29 12.08 9.23 3.75
CA LEU A 29 11.17 10.14 3.03
C LEU A 29 10.51 9.46 1.83
N ASN A 30 11.29 8.70 1.03
CA ASN A 30 10.74 7.91 -0.07
C ASN A 30 9.69 6.90 0.42
N HIS A 31 9.99 6.17 1.50
CA HIS A 31 9.06 5.22 2.10
C HIS A 31 7.76 5.89 2.58
N LEU A 32 7.86 7.04 3.26
CA LEU A 32 6.70 7.83 3.69
C LEU A 32 5.87 8.34 2.51
N ALA A 33 6.50 8.62 1.37
CA ALA A 33 5.83 8.96 0.11
C ALA A 33 5.24 7.73 -0.63
N GLY A 34 5.25 6.55 -0.01
CA GLY A 34 4.69 5.32 -0.57
C GLY A 34 5.53 4.69 -1.68
N ARG A 35 6.80 5.11 -1.82
CA ARG A 35 7.75 4.54 -2.79
C ARG A 35 8.33 3.22 -2.28
N ARG A 36 8.60 2.28 -3.19
CA ARG A 36 9.09 0.93 -2.93
C ARG A 36 10.00 0.42 -4.04
N GLU A 37 11.02 -0.34 -3.66
CA GLU A 37 11.96 -0.96 -4.59
C GLU A 37 11.26 -1.95 -5.53
N GLY A 38 11.82 -2.15 -6.71
CA GLY A 38 11.29 -3.09 -7.71
C GLY A 38 10.04 -2.65 -8.48
N ASP A 39 9.41 -1.51 -8.15
CA ASP A 39 8.26 -0.96 -8.89
C ASP A 39 8.66 0.32 -9.65
N PRO A 40 8.80 0.31 -10.99
CA PRO A 40 9.24 1.48 -11.76
C PRO A 40 8.38 2.74 -11.55
N ASN A 41 7.09 2.57 -11.26
CA ASN A 41 6.14 3.66 -11.05
C ASN A 41 6.23 4.25 -9.63
N PHE A 42 6.81 3.52 -8.68
CA PHE A 42 6.92 3.92 -7.29
C PHE A 42 8.34 3.78 -6.78
N HIS A 43 9.34 3.73 -7.64
CA HIS A 43 10.70 3.45 -7.23
C HIS A 43 11.25 4.61 -6.37
N PRO A 44 12.05 4.35 -5.32
CA PRO A 44 12.68 5.41 -4.56
C PRO A 44 13.56 6.28 -5.46
N ILE A 45 13.58 7.58 -5.16
CA ILE A 45 14.36 8.57 -5.91
C ILE A 45 15.33 9.28 -4.97
N LEU A 46 16.56 9.47 -5.43
CA LEU A 46 17.60 10.22 -4.74
C LEU A 46 18.06 11.37 -5.65
N PRO A 47 18.65 12.44 -5.10
CA PRO A 47 19.26 13.46 -5.92
C PRO A 47 20.47 12.88 -6.65
N TRP A 48 20.77 13.38 -7.84
CA TRP A 48 22.15 13.37 -8.32
C TRP A 48 22.99 14.34 -7.47
N VAL A 49 24.23 14.00 -7.12
CA VAL A 49 25.11 14.92 -6.36
C VAL A 49 26.17 15.57 -7.22
N THR A 50 26.52 14.97 -8.36
CA THR A 50 27.55 15.46 -9.31
C THR A 50 27.08 15.27 -10.75
N ASP A 51 27.65 16.04 -11.68
CA ASP A 51 27.42 15.90 -13.13
C ASP A 51 28.41 14.97 -13.85
N PHE A 52 29.39 14.43 -13.11
CA PHE A 52 30.43 13.53 -13.61
C PHE A 52 31.35 14.11 -14.69
N SER A 53 31.39 15.44 -14.86
CA SER A 53 32.18 16.10 -15.91
C SER A 53 33.65 16.33 -15.53
N GLY A 54 33.95 16.42 -14.24
CA GLY A 54 35.29 16.73 -13.74
C GLY A 54 36.18 15.51 -13.46
N ASP A 55 37.44 15.79 -13.13
CA ASP A 55 38.42 14.78 -12.75
C ASP A 55 38.28 14.39 -11.26
N ARG A 56 37.53 15.18 -10.47
CA ARG A 56 37.11 14.91 -9.09
C ARG A 56 35.59 14.98 -8.96
N ILE A 57 35.03 14.40 -7.91
CA ILE A 57 33.57 14.36 -7.71
C ILE A 57 32.99 15.75 -7.42
N GLU A 58 33.75 16.57 -6.71
CA GLU A 58 33.42 17.95 -6.30
C GLU A 58 33.52 18.99 -7.41
N ASP A 59 34.15 18.68 -8.54
CA ASP A 59 34.33 19.62 -9.65
C ASP A 59 32.98 19.97 -10.33
N GLY A 60 31.97 19.11 -10.15
CA GLY A 60 30.68 19.17 -10.84
C GLY A 60 29.49 19.10 -9.91
N TRP A 61 29.57 19.71 -8.71
CA TRP A 61 28.46 19.68 -7.74
C TRP A 61 27.13 20.09 -8.37
N ARG A 62 26.09 19.31 -8.09
CA ARG A 62 24.74 19.63 -8.53
C ARG A 62 24.20 20.85 -7.77
N ASN A 63 23.48 21.72 -8.49
CA ASN A 63 22.59 22.69 -7.87
C ASN A 63 21.31 22.02 -7.30
N PHE A 64 21.15 22.04 -5.98
CA PHE A 64 20.00 21.47 -5.27
C PHE A 64 18.75 22.36 -5.26
N THR A 65 18.84 23.64 -5.68
CA THR A 65 17.66 24.52 -5.80
C THR A 65 16.86 24.29 -7.08
N HIS A 66 17.36 23.43 -7.97
CA HIS A 66 16.73 23.12 -9.26
C HIS A 66 16.54 21.61 -9.39
N THR A 67 15.40 21.20 -9.97
CA THR A 67 15.18 19.81 -10.36
C THR A 67 16.08 19.42 -11.52
N LYS A 68 16.35 18.12 -11.69
CA LYS A 68 17.17 17.62 -12.79
C LYS A 68 16.54 17.99 -14.13
N PHE A 69 15.22 17.97 -14.18
CA PHE A 69 14.44 18.34 -15.35
C PHE A 69 14.66 19.81 -15.74
N ARG A 70 14.65 20.72 -14.75
CA ARG A 70 14.93 22.15 -14.98
C ARG A 70 16.37 22.40 -15.42
N ILE A 71 17.34 21.72 -14.82
CA ILE A 71 18.75 21.80 -15.24
C ILE A 71 18.91 21.36 -16.70
N ASN A 72 18.22 20.30 -17.12
CA ASN A 72 18.36 19.76 -18.47
C ASN A 72 17.59 20.55 -19.54
N LYS A 73 16.39 21.03 -19.24
CA LYS A 73 15.51 21.71 -20.22
C LYS A 73 15.72 23.22 -20.26
N GLY A 74 16.13 23.82 -19.15
CA GLY A 74 16.26 25.27 -19.02
C GLY A 74 14.93 26.00 -18.86
N ASP A 75 15.00 27.20 -18.30
CA ASP A 75 13.82 27.96 -17.87
C ASP A 75 12.90 28.34 -19.05
N GLU A 76 13.46 28.70 -20.21
CA GLU A 76 12.69 29.13 -21.38
C GLU A 76 11.77 28.01 -21.91
N GLN A 77 12.28 26.78 -22.00
CA GLN A 77 11.49 25.63 -22.46
C GLN A 77 10.39 25.26 -21.45
N LEU A 78 10.71 25.37 -20.16
CA LEU A 78 9.76 25.10 -19.09
C LEU A 78 8.63 26.13 -19.05
N ASP A 79 8.94 27.41 -19.24
CA ASP A 79 7.93 28.46 -19.34
C ASP A 79 7.02 28.23 -20.54
N PHE A 80 7.61 27.91 -21.70
CA PHE A 80 6.82 27.59 -22.90
C PHE A 80 5.86 26.39 -22.68
N THR A 81 6.29 25.37 -21.94
CA THR A 81 5.45 24.20 -21.62
C THR A 81 4.34 24.57 -20.63
N PHE A 82 4.65 25.43 -19.66
CA PHE A 82 3.70 25.90 -18.65
C PHE A 82 2.64 26.85 -19.23
N ASP A 83 3.00 27.67 -20.22
CA ASP A 83 2.08 28.53 -20.96
C ASP A 83 1.18 27.74 -21.96
N GLY A 84 1.39 26.42 -22.06
CA GLY A 84 0.64 25.52 -22.92
C GLY A 84 -0.79 25.20 -22.44
N PRO A 85 -1.53 24.35 -23.19
CA PRO A 85 -2.93 24.03 -22.88
C PRO A 85 -3.14 23.27 -21.56
N VAL A 86 -2.12 22.57 -21.09
CA VAL A 86 -2.08 21.96 -19.75
C VAL A 86 -0.87 22.55 -19.04
N PRO A 87 -1.05 23.46 -18.07
CA PRO A 87 0.05 24.23 -17.52
C PRO A 87 0.90 23.38 -16.56
N HIS A 88 1.97 22.77 -17.08
CA HIS A 88 2.93 21.96 -16.33
C HIS A 88 4.36 22.29 -16.77
N HIS A 89 5.32 22.08 -15.86
CA HIS A 89 6.75 22.22 -16.16
C HIS A 89 7.39 20.85 -16.39
N ILE A 90 7.10 19.86 -15.53
CA ILE A 90 7.71 18.54 -15.60
C ILE A 90 6.68 17.47 -15.94
N THR A 91 7.08 16.48 -16.72
CA THR A 91 6.22 15.35 -17.12
C THR A 91 6.21 14.23 -16.08
N ASP A 92 7.35 14.00 -15.44
CA ASP A 92 7.55 13.01 -14.38
C ASP A 92 8.81 13.37 -13.56
N ILE A 93 9.00 12.70 -12.40
CA ILE A 93 10.24 12.78 -11.62
C ILE A 93 11.21 11.64 -11.99
N LEU A 94 10.65 10.45 -12.21
CA LEU A 94 11.36 9.27 -12.70
C LEU A 94 10.41 8.47 -13.59
N SER A 95 10.65 8.49 -14.90
CA SER A 95 9.87 7.70 -15.85
C SER A 95 10.26 6.23 -15.82
N ASP A 96 9.33 5.35 -16.19
CA ASP A 96 9.56 3.91 -16.36
C ASP A 96 10.67 3.62 -17.39
N ILE A 97 10.71 4.38 -18.50
CA ILE A 97 11.79 4.32 -19.49
C ILE A 97 13.15 4.59 -18.83
N THR A 98 13.27 5.68 -18.08
CA THR A 98 14.54 6.01 -17.41
C THR A 98 14.94 4.95 -16.41
N TYR A 99 14.01 4.45 -15.59
CA TYR A 99 14.27 3.39 -14.62
C TYR A 99 14.89 2.16 -15.31
N TYR A 100 14.29 1.70 -16.42
CA TYR A 100 14.81 0.55 -17.15
C TYR A 100 16.08 0.85 -17.93
N VAL A 101 16.35 2.10 -18.30
CA VAL A 101 17.65 2.52 -18.87
C VAL A 101 18.75 2.50 -17.80
N TYR A 102 18.46 2.93 -16.57
CA TYR A 102 19.39 2.82 -15.44
C TYR A 102 19.72 1.36 -15.13
N GLN A 103 18.70 0.52 -15.06
CA GLN A 103 18.79 -0.92 -14.76
C GLN A 103 19.15 -1.79 -16.00
N ALA A 104 19.45 -1.20 -17.16
CA ALA A 104 19.51 -1.92 -18.44
C ALA A 104 20.48 -3.11 -18.44
N ARG A 105 21.59 -2.96 -17.74
CA ARG A 105 22.66 -3.97 -17.61
C ARG A 105 22.28 -5.16 -16.75
N ARG A 106 21.24 -5.03 -15.93
CA ARG A 106 20.71 -6.07 -15.04
C ARG A 106 19.31 -6.54 -15.42
N THR A 107 18.67 -5.87 -16.38
CA THR A 107 17.31 -6.16 -16.81
C THR A 107 17.29 -7.08 -18.03
N PRO A 108 16.48 -8.17 -18.04
CA PRO A 108 16.34 -9.03 -19.21
C PRO A 108 15.85 -8.30 -20.47
N ILE A 109 16.39 -8.68 -21.64
CA ILE A 109 16.05 -8.06 -22.94
C ILE A 109 14.53 -7.98 -23.21
N PRO A 110 13.70 -9.02 -22.93
CA PRO A 110 12.26 -8.92 -23.16
C PRO A 110 11.59 -7.76 -22.43
N VAL A 111 12.05 -7.45 -21.21
CA VAL A 111 11.54 -6.33 -20.40
C VAL A 111 12.02 -5.00 -20.98
N LEU A 112 13.29 -4.91 -21.38
CA LEU A 112 13.81 -3.74 -22.09
C LEU A 112 13.05 -3.45 -23.39
N CYS A 113 12.67 -4.51 -24.13
CA CYS A 113 11.88 -4.37 -25.34
C CYS A 113 10.46 -3.84 -25.07
N GLN A 114 9.90 -4.18 -23.92
CA GLN A 114 8.56 -3.75 -23.52
C GLN A 114 8.52 -2.27 -23.13
N PHE A 115 9.52 -1.81 -22.36
CA PHE A 115 9.47 -0.48 -21.75
C PHE A 115 10.33 0.56 -22.46
N VAL A 116 11.52 0.20 -22.94
CA VAL A 116 12.45 1.18 -23.53
C VAL A 116 12.23 1.27 -25.04
N ARG A 117 12.30 0.14 -25.75
CA ARG A 117 12.20 0.12 -27.22
C ARG A 117 11.87 -1.26 -27.77
N SER A 118 10.85 -1.35 -28.63
CA SER A 118 10.36 -2.64 -29.16
C SER A 118 11.42 -3.54 -29.81
N LYS A 119 12.42 -2.94 -30.48
CA LYS A 119 13.55 -3.66 -31.07
C LYS A 119 14.82 -3.37 -30.28
N TYR A 120 15.31 -4.30 -29.46
CA TYR A 120 16.55 -4.13 -28.70
C TYR A 120 17.74 -3.69 -29.58
N GLU A 121 18.46 -2.66 -29.13
CA GLU A 121 19.67 -2.13 -29.76
C GLU A 121 20.64 -1.65 -28.67
N PRO A 122 21.69 -2.41 -28.33
CA PRO A 122 22.52 -2.16 -27.17
C PRO A 122 23.30 -0.84 -27.26
N ASN A 123 23.62 -0.39 -28.48
CA ASN A 123 24.42 0.82 -28.73
C ASN A 123 23.66 2.13 -28.45
N GLU A 124 22.34 2.08 -28.28
CA GLU A 124 21.55 3.27 -27.95
C GLU A 124 21.43 3.52 -26.45
N TYR A 125 21.83 2.57 -25.60
CA TYR A 125 21.91 2.78 -24.16
C TYR A 125 23.15 3.60 -23.80
N PRO A 126 23.06 4.54 -22.83
CA PRO A 126 24.22 5.32 -22.40
C PRO A 126 25.37 4.42 -21.94
N SER A 127 26.57 4.62 -22.51
CA SER A 127 27.75 3.79 -22.25
C SER A 127 28.56 4.22 -21.03
N SER A 128 28.35 5.43 -20.50
CA SER A 128 29.05 5.95 -19.31
C SER A 128 28.10 6.67 -18.35
N MET A 129 28.49 6.79 -17.08
CA MET A 129 27.75 7.55 -16.07
C MET A 129 27.49 9.00 -16.48
N GLN A 130 28.52 9.67 -17.03
CA GLN A 130 28.39 11.04 -17.52
C GLN A 130 27.36 11.13 -18.66
N ARG A 131 27.40 10.19 -19.60
CA ARG A 131 26.44 10.18 -20.71
C ARG A 131 25.02 9.88 -20.22
N LEU A 132 24.88 8.98 -19.25
CA LEU A 132 23.61 8.62 -18.62
C LEU A 132 22.98 9.83 -17.92
N TYR A 133 23.77 10.55 -17.11
CA TYR A 133 23.34 11.78 -16.44
C TYR A 133 22.93 12.90 -17.41
N GLN A 134 23.65 13.05 -18.54
CA GLN A 134 23.32 14.07 -19.55
C GLN A 134 22.08 13.71 -20.36
N TRP A 135 21.85 12.42 -20.60
CA TRP A 135 20.77 11.93 -21.45
C TRP A 135 19.40 12.10 -20.78
N THR A 136 19.31 11.85 -19.47
CA THR A 136 18.05 11.87 -18.72
C THR A 136 17.78 13.21 -18.03
N PRO A 137 16.52 13.72 -18.05
CA PRO A 137 16.07 14.82 -17.20
C PRO A 137 15.59 14.35 -15.82
N ASP A 138 15.59 13.05 -15.53
CA ASP A 138 15.01 12.46 -14.31
C ASP A 138 16.04 12.33 -13.18
N GLU A 139 15.54 12.20 -11.95
CA GLU A 139 16.40 12.06 -10.75
C GLU A 139 17.11 10.70 -10.68
N CYS A 140 17.99 10.55 -9.69
CA CYS A 140 18.80 9.34 -9.45
C CYS A 140 17.99 8.26 -8.72
N ILE A 141 18.51 7.03 -8.70
CA ILE A 141 17.97 5.89 -7.95
C ILE A 141 18.96 5.43 -6.86
N PRO A 142 18.51 4.77 -5.78
CA PRO A 142 19.37 4.34 -4.67
C PRO A 142 20.53 3.42 -5.09
N GLU A 143 20.36 2.63 -6.14
CA GLU A 143 21.32 1.64 -6.62
C GLU A 143 22.66 2.29 -7.00
N PHE A 144 22.65 3.52 -7.53
CA PHE A 144 23.89 4.26 -7.82
C PHE A 144 24.63 4.76 -6.57
N TYR A 145 24.10 4.49 -5.37
CA TYR A 145 24.74 4.75 -4.08
C TYR A 145 24.98 3.49 -3.24
N ALA A 146 24.46 2.33 -3.66
CA ALA A 146 24.47 1.12 -2.84
C ALA A 146 24.85 -0.18 -3.59
N ASP A 147 24.61 -0.27 -4.90
CA ASP A 147 24.76 -1.51 -5.66
C ASP A 147 25.80 -1.38 -6.79
N PRO A 148 27.01 -1.95 -6.63
CA PRO A 148 28.03 -1.93 -7.68
C PRO A 148 27.67 -2.84 -8.86
N THR A 149 26.71 -3.76 -8.71
CA THR A 149 26.33 -4.68 -9.78
C THR A 149 25.60 -3.96 -10.93
N ILE A 150 24.97 -2.81 -10.69
CA ILE A 150 24.28 -2.02 -11.71
C ILE A 150 25.19 -1.62 -12.89
N PHE A 151 26.50 -1.57 -12.67
CA PHE A 151 27.50 -1.27 -13.70
C PHE A 151 27.83 -2.47 -14.60
N LYS A 152 27.50 -3.69 -14.17
CA LYS A 152 27.90 -4.94 -14.81
C LYS A 152 26.80 -5.52 -15.69
N SER A 153 27.09 -5.63 -16.98
CA SER A 153 26.16 -6.15 -17.97
C SER A 153 26.01 -7.67 -17.86
N ILE A 154 24.76 -8.13 -17.81
CA ILE A 154 24.41 -9.55 -18.03
C ILE A 154 24.32 -9.89 -19.52
N HIS A 155 24.31 -8.88 -20.39
CA HIS A 155 24.16 -9.05 -21.84
C HIS A 155 25.53 -9.06 -22.49
N PRO A 156 25.85 -10.07 -23.32
CA PRO A 156 27.17 -10.20 -23.94
C PRO A 156 27.47 -9.11 -24.99
N ASP A 157 26.44 -8.46 -25.54
CA ASP A 157 26.54 -7.44 -26.58
C ASP A 157 26.37 -6.00 -26.08
N MET A 158 26.04 -5.81 -24.80
CA MET A 158 25.98 -4.51 -24.14
C MET A 158 27.19 -4.33 -23.22
N PRO A 159 28.01 -3.29 -23.39
CA PRO A 159 29.16 -3.07 -22.53
C PRO A 159 28.75 -2.64 -21.11
N ASP A 160 29.59 -2.98 -20.14
CA ASP A 160 29.54 -2.45 -18.78
C ASP A 160 29.44 -0.91 -18.78
N LEU A 161 28.78 -0.35 -17.78
CA LEU A 161 28.62 1.09 -17.65
C LEU A 161 29.96 1.69 -17.22
N GLN A 162 30.51 2.57 -18.05
CA GLN A 162 31.79 3.20 -17.75
C GLN A 162 31.64 4.17 -16.57
N ILE A 163 32.50 3.99 -15.57
CA ILE A 163 32.61 4.87 -14.40
C ILE A 163 33.46 6.12 -14.72
N PRO A 164 33.28 7.22 -13.97
CA PRO A 164 34.11 8.42 -14.09
C PRO A 164 35.57 8.17 -13.69
N LYS A 165 36.47 9.04 -14.15
CA LYS A 165 37.93 8.90 -13.93
C LYS A 165 38.36 8.90 -12.46
N TRP A 166 37.58 9.54 -11.58
CA TRP A 166 37.86 9.57 -10.14
C TRP A 166 37.56 8.24 -9.45
N ALA A 167 36.91 7.29 -10.11
CA ALA A 167 36.66 5.95 -9.60
C ALA A 167 37.50 4.92 -10.36
N SER A 168 38.06 3.96 -9.62
CA SER A 168 38.89 2.88 -10.16
C SER A 168 38.13 1.58 -10.43
N SER A 169 37.00 1.39 -9.75
CA SER A 169 36.07 0.27 -9.95
C SER A 169 34.62 0.69 -9.64
N PRO A 170 33.60 -0.10 -10.01
CA PRO A 170 32.21 0.14 -9.59
C PRO A 170 32.04 0.24 -8.07
N GLU A 171 32.76 -0.56 -7.30
CA GLU A 171 32.73 -0.52 -5.83
C GLU A 171 33.33 0.79 -5.30
N ASP A 172 34.46 1.21 -5.86
CA ASP A 172 35.09 2.50 -5.54
C ASP A 172 34.20 3.68 -5.97
N PHE A 173 33.47 3.55 -7.09
CA PHE A 173 32.45 4.52 -7.50
C PHE A 173 31.35 4.62 -6.45
N ILE A 174 30.72 3.51 -6.05
CA ILE A 174 29.64 3.48 -5.07
C ILE A 174 30.11 4.12 -3.76
N TYR A 175 31.29 3.72 -3.28
CA TYR A 175 31.89 4.27 -2.07
C TYR A 175 32.06 5.79 -2.14
N LYS A 176 32.71 6.31 -3.19
CA LYS A 176 32.95 7.76 -3.35
C LYS A 176 31.67 8.56 -3.60
N HIS A 177 30.73 8.01 -4.35
CA HIS A 177 29.46 8.66 -4.64
C HIS A 177 28.56 8.73 -3.39
N ALA A 178 28.52 7.66 -2.58
CA ALA A 178 27.88 7.66 -1.28
C ALA A 178 28.55 8.65 -0.30
N GLN A 179 29.89 8.72 -0.27
CA GLN A 179 30.59 9.73 0.51
C GLN A 179 30.27 11.16 0.08
N ALA A 180 30.11 11.42 -1.21
CA ALA A 180 29.70 12.72 -1.70
C ALA A 180 28.29 13.08 -1.25
N LEU A 181 27.34 12.13 -1.26
CA LEU A 181 25.99 12.32 -0.71
C LEU A 181 26.04 12.68 0.79
N GLU A 182 26.95 12.09 1.55
CA GLU A 182 27.13 12.37 2.99
C GLU A 182 28.02 13.60 3.27
N SER A 183 28.55 14.27 2.25
CA SER A 183 29.44 15.41 2.42
C SER A 183 28.77 16.59 3.12
N GLU A 184 29.57 17.47 3.71
CA GLU A 184 29.09 18.72 4.31
C GLU A 184 28.38 19.61 3.28
N TYR A 185 28.90 19.66 2.05
CA TYR A 185 28.32 20.43 0.97
C TYR A 185 26.90 19.96 0.65
N VAL A 186 26.71 18.65 0.45
CA VAL A 186 25.38 18.09 0.17
C VAL A 186 24.47 18.27 1.39
N SER A 187 24.95 17.94 2.60
CA SER A 187 24.20 18.12 3.84
C SER A 187 23.66 19.54 4.01
N ALA A 188 24.47 20.56 3.73
CA ALA A 188 24.08 21.95 3.83
C ALA A 188 23.01 22.36 2.81
N ASN A 189 22.89 21.70 1.66
CA ASN A 189 22.03 22.10 0.55
C ASN A 189 20.85 21.15 0.28
N LEU A 190 20.86 19.93 0.84
CA LEU A 190 19.93 18.85 0.50
C LEU A 190 18.46 19.19 0.82
N HIS A 191 18.22 20.01 1.84
CA HIS A 191 16.88 20.47 2.23
C HIS A 191 16.14 21.19 1.08
N HIS A 192 16.85 21.89 0.19
CA HIS A 192 16.24 22.50 -1.01
C HIS A 192 15.69 21.45 -1.98
N TRP A 193 16.43 20.37 -2.21
CA TRP A 193 15.97 19.29 -3.08
C TRP A 193 14.82 18.49 -2.45
N ILE A 194 14.85 18.34 -1.12
CA ILE A 194 13.77 17.74 -0.35
C ILE A 194 12.48 18.59 -0.50
N ASP A 195 12.57 19.92 -0.47
CA ASP A 195 11.43 20.81 -0.73
C ASP A 195 10.86 20.66 -2.15
N LEU A 196 11.73 20.50 -3.15
CA LEU A 196 11.31 20.25 -4.54
C LEU A 196 10.62 18.89 -4.73
N THR A 197 11.02 17.88 -3.96
CA THR A 197 10.63 16.48 -4.21
C THR A 197 9.49 16.01 -3.31
N PHE A 198 9.46 16.47 -2.06
CA PHE A 198 8.52 16.03 -1.03
C PHE A 198 7.82 17.19 -0.30
N GLY A 199 8.24 18.44 -0.53
CA GLY A 199 7.90 19.58 0.33
C GLY A 199 7.16 20.70 -0.36
N THR A 200 7.46 21.93 0.06
CA THR A 200 6.69 23.13 -0.31
C THR A 200 6.76 23.48 -1.79
N ASP A 201 7.82 23.05 -2.47
CA ASP A 201 8.10 23.39 -3.85
C ASP A 201 7.68 22.27 -4.82
N LEU A 202 6.97 21.25 -4.31
CA LEU A 202 6.37 20.19 -5.12
C LEU A 202 4.99 20.56 -5.66
N THR A 203 4.20 21.34 -4.91
CA THR A 203 2.84 21.74 -5.34
C THR A 203 2.55 23.23 -5.12
N GLY A 204 1.43 23.70 -5.67
CA GLY A 204 0.94 25.07 -5.46
C GLY A 204 1.90 26.14 -6.00
N LYS A 205 1.95 27.28 -5.31
CA LYS A 205 2.78 28.43 -5.74
C LYS A 205 4.28 28.12 -5.70
N GLY A 206 4.75 27.37 -4.69
CA GLY A 206 6.15 26.97 -4.58
C GLY A 206 6.62 26.19 -5.81
N ALA A 207 5.79 25.27 -6.30
CA ALA A 207 6.09 24.55 -7.54
C ALA A 207 6.10 25.43 -8.78
N VAL A 208 5.26 26.46 -8.87
CA VAL A 208 5.28 27.42 -9.99
C VAL A 208 6.57 28.22 -9.96
N ASP A 209 6.90 28.82 -8.82
CA ASP A 209 8.10 29.65 -8.65
C ASP A 209 9.39 28.84 -8.89
N ALA A 210 9.39 27.56 -8.50
CA ALA A 210 10.50 26.63 -8.73
C ALA A 210 10.55 26.02 -10.15
N LYS A 211 9.53 26.26 -10.99
CA LYS A 211 9.32 25.61 -12.31
C LYS A 211 9.25 24.08 -12.21
N ASN A 212 8.48 23.58 -11.25
CA ASN A 212 8.39 22.18 -10.84
C ASN A 212 6.94 21.64 -10.81
N VAL A 213 6.01 22.28 -11.53
CA VAL A 213 4.63 21.80 -11.60
C VAL A 213 4.58 20.49 -12.37
N ALA A 214 4.26 19.39 -11.69
CA ALA A 214 4.25 18.05 -12.25
C ALA A 214 2.91 17.71 -12.93
N LEU A 215 2.98 17.29 -14.20
CA LEU A 215 1.81 16.87 -14.99
C LEU A 215 0.94 15.80 -14.30
N PRO A 216 1.50 14.76 -13.64
CA PRO A 216 0.70 13.73 -12.98
C PRO A 216 -0.17 14.25 -11.84
N LEU A 217 0.15 15.42 -11.27
CA LEU A 217 -0.64 16.07 -10.21
C LEU A 217 -1.81 16.90 -10.76
N LEU A 218 -1.80 17.23 -12.06
CA LEU A 218 -2.84 18.02 -12.74
C LEU A 218 -3.92 17.18 -13.39
N ALA A 219 -3.61 15.93 -13.75
CA ALA A 219 -4.60 14.96 -14.15
C ALA A 219 -5.56 14.79 -12.97
N GLY A 220 -6.78 15.34 -13.11
CA GLY A 220 -7.72 15.54 -12.00
C GLY A 220 -7.89 14.31 -11.10
N GLN A 221 -8.40 14.53 -9.88
CA GLN A 221 -8.51 13.61 -8.72
C GLN A 221 -9.08 12.18 -8.95
N ASN A 222 -9.25 11.73 -10.20
CA ASN A 222 -9.67 10.42 -10.66
C ASN A 222 -8.63 9.64 -11.50
N SER A 223 -7.37 10.06 -11.63
CA SER A 223 -6.31 9.13 -12.07
C SER A 223 -5.55 8.62 -10.85
N PHE A 224 -5.61 7.32 -10.58
CA PHE A 224 -4.70 6.64 -9.64
C PHE A 224 -3.29 7.21 -9.83
N MET A 225 -2.68 7.76 -8.78
CA MET A 225 -1.36 8.38 -8.86
C MET A 225 -0.39 7.39 -9.51
N LYS A 226 0.01 7.66 -10.75
CA LYS A 226 0.80 6.71 -11.53
C LYS A 226 2.29 6.70 -11.17
N HIS A 227 2.80 7.65 -10.37
CA HIS A 227 4.25 7.88 -10.26
C HIS A 227 4.78 8.23 -8.84
N GLY A 228 4.05 7.88 -7.76
CA GLY A 228 4.54 8.08 -6.39
C GLY A 228 4.89 9.53 -6.00
N ILE A 229 4.26 10.53 -6.62
CA ILE A 229 4.50 11.97 -6.35
C ILE A 229 3.59 12.41 -5.20
N ILE A 230 4.13 12.51 -3.98
CA ILE A 230 3.38 12.86 -2.77
C ILE A 230 4.11 13.97 -2.00
N GLN A 231 3.39 15.04 -1.67
CA GLN A 231 3.86 16.07 -0.75
C GLN A 231 3.67 15.61 0.69
N LEU A 232 4.76 15.51 1.45
CA LEU A 232 4.78 15.06 2.84
C LEU A 232 4.58 16.20 3.84
N PHE A 233 5.04 17.41 3.51
CA PHE A 233 4.99 18.56 4.41
C PHE A 233 4.80 19.88 3.64
N LYS A 234 4.32 20.91 4.35
CA LYS A 234 3.91 22.21 3.79
C LYS A 234 4.77 23.39 4.21
N ASP A 235 5.64 23.19 5.19
CA ASP A 235 6.61 24.18 5.66
C ASP A 235 7.98 23.89 5.05
N LYS A 236 8.81 24.92 4.90
CA LYS A 236 10.17 24.79 4.35
C LYS A 236 10.97 23.78 5.16
N HIS A 237 11.60 22.83 4.48
CA HIS A 237 12.37 21.82 5.15
C HIS A 237 13.59 22.44 5.87
N PRO A 238 13.83 22.13 7.15
CA PRO A 238 14.98 22.67 7.87
C PRO A 238 16.29 22.22 7.22
N GLN A 239 17.31 23.07 7.27
CA GLN A 239 18.66 22.73 6.81
C GLN A 239 19.38 21.88 7.87
N ARG A 240 20.12 20.86 7.41
CA ARG A 240 20.95 20.02 8.28
C ARG A 240 22.11 20.82 8.87
N GLY A 241 22.34 20.66 10.17
CA GLY A 241 23.35 21.43 10.90
C GLY A 241 22.94 22.86 11.27
N CYS A 242 21.67 23.26 11.09
CA CYS A 242 21.19 24.53 11.64
C CYS A 242 21.16 24.51 13.16
N ASN A 243 21.92 25.42 13.79
CA ASN A 243 21.91 25.64 15.24
C ASN A 243 20.50 25.98 15.76
N TRP A 244 19.77 24.99 16.25
CA TRP A 244 18.46 25.14 16.90
C TRP A 244 18.56 25.78 18.31
N ASP A 245 19.77 26.01 18.83
CA ASP A 245 20.03 26.56 20.18
C ASP A 245 20.03 28.09 20.29
N ARG A 246 19.39 28.82 19.37
CA ARG A 246 19.15 30.27 19.56
C ARG A 246 17.69 30.52 19.88
N THR A 247 17.40 30.49 21.19
CA THR A 247 16.26 31.23 21.76
C THR A 247 16.21 32.65 21.18
N PRO A 248 15.03 33.15 20.77
CA PRO A 248 14.92 34.48 20.21
C PRO A 248 15.22 35.49 21.34
N SER A 249 16.37 36.15 21.20
CA SER A 249 16.74 37.32 22.01
C SER A 249 15.62 38.35 21.92
N VAL A 250 15.01 38.62 23.07
CA VAL A 250 14.20 39.80 23.36
C VAL A 250 14.98 41.03 22.86
N HIS A 251 14.51 41.64 21.76
CA HIS A 251 14.61 43.06 21.39
C HIS A 251 14.38 43.21 19.88
N SER A 252 13.12 43.24 19.47
CA SER A 252 12.65 44.11 18.39
C SER A 252 11.14 44.29 18.52
N THR A 253 10.79 45.45 19.05
CA THR A 253 9.48 46.07 19.12
C THR A 253 8.85 46.19 17.73
N THR A 254 7.56 45.82 17.57
CA THR A 254 6.44 46.76 17.36
C THR A 254 5.10 46.04 17.14
N SER A 255 4.14 46.31 18.04
CA SER A 255 2.68 46.54 17.85
C SER A 255 1.89 45.61 16.91
N SER A 256 0.78 44.97 17.29
CA SER A 256 -0.46 45.55 17.88
C SER A 256 -1.40 44.39 18.32
N ILE A 257 -1.95 44.37 19.54
CA ILE A 257 -3.39 44.65 19.89
C ILE A 257 -4.37 43.60 19.30
N ASP A 258 -5.27 42.91 19.99
CA ASP A 258 -5.75 42.94 21.38
C ASP A 258 -6.61 41.69 21.70
N THR A 259 -6.56 41.31 22.98
CA THR A 259 -7.60 40.73 23.88
C THR A 259 -8.75 39.83 23.36
N SER A 260 -8.98 38.68 24.03
CA SER A 260 -9.90 38.60 25.20
C SER A 260 -10.22 37.16 25.68
N ARG A 261 -10.21 36.98 27.01
CA ARG A 261 -11.08 36.15 27.91
C ARG A 261 -11.28 34.65 27.58
N SER A 262 -11.29 33.68 28.50
CA SER A 262 -11.51 33.64 29.96
C SER A 262 -11.31 32.20 30.48
N LEU A 263 -10.81 32.03 31.70
CA LEU A 263 -10.98 30.83 32.56
C LEU A 263 -12.36 30.90 33.27
N PRO A 264 -13.02 29.75 33.53
CA PRO A 264 -13.13 29.18 34.90
C PRO A 264 -13.04 27.63 34.90
N SER A 265 -12.18 27.00 35.71
CA SER A 265 -12.36 26.55 37.12
C SER A 265 -13.35 25.39 37.38
N SER A 266 -12.74 24.22 37.68
CA SER A 266 -13.10 23.19 38.69
C SER A 266 -14.46 22.47 38.64
N PHE A 267 -14.46 21.12 38.59
CA PHE A 267 -14.84 20.22 39.69
C PHE A 267 -14.79 18.72 39.26
N THR A 268 -13.91 17.96 39.94
CA THR A 268 -14.00 16.56 40.43
C THR A 268 -14.68 15.44 39.62
N GLU A 269 -13.90 14.40 39.27
CA GLU A 269 -14.11 12.93 39.50
C GLU A 269 -13.14 12.11 38.60
N PRO A 270 -12.99 10.78 38.74
CA PRO A 270 -12.32 9.98 39.77
C PRO A 270 -11.04 9.26 39.23
N LEU A 271 -10.26 8.66 40.14
CA LEU A 271 -9.07 7.83 39.91
C LEU A 271 -9.33 6.57 39.04
N VAL A 272 -9.58 6.72 37.73
CA VAL A 272 -9.66 5.60 36.75
C VAL A 272 -8.93 5.90 35.42
N SER A 273 -8.20 7.01 35.27
CA SER A 273 -7.58 7.36 33.98
C SER A 273 -6.05 7.23 33.92
N SER A 274 -5.40 6.49 34.82
CA SER A 274 -3.93 6.34 34.84
C SER A 274 -3.41 4.98 34.39
N LEU A 275 -4.26 4.09 33.85
CA LEU A 275 -3.85 2.74 33.38
C LEU A 275 -4.25 2.42 31.94
N ARG A 276 -4.58 3.42 31.12
CA ARG A 276 -4.69 3.22 29.68
C ARG A 276 -3.93 4.32 28.96
N ASN A 277 -2.76 3.93 28.45
CA ASN A 277 -2.24 4.28 27.13
C ASN A 277 -0.73 4.23 27.20
N GLU A 278 -0.17 3.08 26.87
CA GLU A 278 0.92 2.98 25.91
C GLU A 278 1.12 1.49 25.60
N PRO A 279 0.80 1.02 24.37
CA PRO A 279 1.19 -0.33 23.99
C PRO A 279 2.72 -0.39 23.97
N ILE A 280 3.28 -1.46 24.53
CA ILE A 280 4.70 -1.81 24.42
C ILE A 280 5.07 -1.71 22.93
N ARG A 281 5.86 -0.70 22.55
CA ARG A 281 6.33 -0.55 21.18
C ARG A 281 7.43 -1.57 20.93
N MET A 282 7.10 -2.62 20.20
CA MET A 282 8.11 -3.42 19.49
C MET A 282 8.79 -2.51 18.44
N PRO A 283 10.10 -2.65 18.18
CA PRO A 283 10.79 -1.88 17.16
C PRO A 283 10.10 -2.02 15.81
N ILE A 284 9.94 -0.91 15.09
CA ILE A 284 9.20 -0.83 13.81
C ILE A 284 9.92 -1.58 12.66
N SER A 285 11.05 -2.23 12.93
CA SER A 285 11.80 -3.06 11.99
C SER A 285 11.90 -4.51 12.48
N ILE A 286 10.86 -5.31 12.24
CA ILE A 286 11.07 -6.74 12.00
C ILE A 286 10.58 -6.95 10.57
N CYS A 287 11.54 -7.10 9.65
CA CYS A 287 11.26 -7.41 8.25
C CYS A 287 10.50 -8.75 8.19
N ASP A 288 9.51 -8.89 7.29
CA ASP A 288 8.79 -10.17 7.07
C ASP A 288 9.75 -11.32 6.68
N ASN A 289 10.96 -10.97 6.23
CA ASN A 289 12.06 -11.88 5.91
C ASN A 289 13.14 -11.97 6.99
N CYS A 290 13.06 -11.27 8.13
CA CYS A 290 14.10 -11.29 9.17
C CYS A 290 14.47 -12.72 9.60
N PHE A 291 13.46 -13.60 9.73
CA PHE A 291 13.69 -15.01 10.06
C PHE A 291 14.26 -15.84 8.90
N ILE A 292 14.01 -15.46 7.64
CA ILE A 292 14.54 -16.14 6.44
C ILE A 292 15.95 -15.65 6.15
N GLU A 293 16.21 -14.34 6.28
CA GLU A 293 17.51 -13.69 6.13
C GLU A 293 18.49 -14.24 7.18
N ASP A 294 18.10 -14.36 8.45
CA ASP A 294 18.95 -14.98 9.48
C ASP A 294 19.22 -16.49 9.23
N LEU A 295 18.32 -17.17 8.50
CA LEU A 295 18.50 -18.55 8.03
C LEU A 295 19.39 -18.63 6.78
N GLU A 296 19.38 -17.62 5.92
CA GLU A 296 20.21 -17.48 4.71
C GLU A 296 21.65 -17.03 5.04
N HIS A 297 21.87 -16.41 6.20
CA HIS A 297 23.20 -16.14 6.78
C HIS A 297 23.92 -17.41 7.31
N TYR A 298 23.55 -18.60 6.84
CA TYR A 298 24.26 -19.87 7.06
C TYR A 298 25.78 -19.76 6.77
N GLU A 299 26.17 -18.79 5.94
CA GLU A 299 27.56 -18.49 5.59
C GLU A 299 28.39 -17.88 6.74
N HIS A 300 27.76 -17.32 7.78
CA HIS A 300 28.45 -16.82 8.98
C HIS A 300 28.94 -17.92 9.92
N LEU A 301 28.48 -19.16 9.73
CA LEU A 301 29.03 -20.33 10.40
C LEU A 301 30.50 -20.56 9.99
N ALA A 302 30.87 -20.18 8.75
CA ALA A 302 32.24 -20.23 8.26
C ALA A 302 33.14 -19.11 8.83
N ALA A 303 32.57 -17.92 9.08
CA ALA A 303 33.27 -16.82 9.74
C ALA A 303 33.53 -17.12 11.23
N PHE A 304 32.60 -17.81 11.89
CA PHE A 304 32.79 -18.37 13.22
C PHE A 304 33.87 -19.46 13.24
N SER A 305 33.86 -20.38 12.26
CA SER A 305 34.87 -21.44 12.07
C SER A 305 36.28 -20.91 11.78
N SER A 306 36.41 -19.75 11.13
CA SER A 306 37.71 -19.11 10.83
C SER A 306 38.28 -18.33 12.03
N LYS A 307 37.42 -17.76 12.87
CA LYS A 307 37.82 -17.04 14.10
C LYS A 307 38.32 -17.99 15.19
N TYR A 308 37.80 -19.22 15.22
CA TYR A 308 38.21 -20.27 16.15
C TYR A 308 38.72 -21.47 15.34
N LYS A 309 40.02 -21.48 15.02
CA LYS A 309 40.74 -22.48 14.17
C LYS A 309 40.21 -23.92 14.29
N LEU A 310 39.18 -24.25 13.52
CA LEU A 310 38.61 -25.59 13.44
C LEU A 310 38.90 -26.14 12.05
N GLN A 311 39.70 -27.20 11.97
CA GLN A 311 39.93 -27.94 10.74
C GLN A 311 38.66 -28.75 10.42
N VAL A 312 38.19 -28.62 9.19
CA VAL A 312 36.84 -28.95 8.69
C VAL A 312 36.52 -30.47 8.62
N ASN A 313 37.34 -31.36 9.18
CA ASN A 313 37.22 -32.80 8.91
C ASN A 313 36.64 -33.69 10.01
N GLU A 314 36.22 -33.14 11.16
CA GLU A 314 35.56 -33.94 12.21
C GLU A 314 34.21 -33.34 12.59
N LEU A 315 33.20 -33.56 11.74
CA LEU A 315 31.79 -33.36 12.08
C LEU A 315 31.33 -34.49 13.02
N SER A 316 31.73 -34.43 14.28
CA SER A 316 30.99 -35.06 15.37
C SER A 316 31.53 -34.56 16.72
N VAL A 317 30.61 -34.06 17.54
CA VAL A 317 30.77 -33.57 18.92
C VAL A 317 31.03 -32.06 19.04
N ASN A 318 30.00 -31.36 19.54
CA ASN A 318 30.04 -29.95 19.95
C ASN A 318 31.13 -29.77 21.04
N PRO A 319 32.10 -28.85 20.87
CA PRO A 319 33.25 -28.73 21.77
C PRO A 319 32.93 -28.07 23.12
N VAL A 320 31.69 -27.60 23.35
CA VAL A 320 31.28 -27.00 24.63
C VAL A 320 30.61 -28.02 25.56
N TYR A 321 29.96 -29.06 25.02
CA TYR A 321 29.23 -30.05 25.80
C TYR A 321 29.64 -31.49 25.41
N PRO A 322 30.59 -32.09 26.14
CA PRO A 322 31.09 -33.44 25.84
C PRO A 322 30.14 -34.57 26.29
N LYS A 323 28.96 -34.26 26.83
CA LYS A 323 27.95 -35.25 27.23
C LYS A 323 26.56 -34.80 26.81
N SER A 324 25.76 -35.75 26.33
CA SER A 324 24.38 -35.54 25.89
C SER A 324 23.38 -35.93 26.98
N PRO A 325 22.33 -35.11 27.15
CA PRO A 325 21.04 -35.58 27.65
C PRO A 325 19.83 -34.93 26.92
N PHE A 326 18.64 -35.18 27.49
CA PHE A 326 17.40 -35.60 26.85
C PHE A 326 16.44 -34.49 26.35
N ARG A 327 15.52 -34.86 25.43
CA ARG A 327 14.31 -34.09 25.09
C ARG A 327 13.01 -34.84 25.41
N TYR A 328 11.99 -34.09 25.79
CA TYR A 328 10.62 -34.56 26.09
C TYR A 328 9.73 -34.62 24.83
N SER A 329 8.91 -35.68 24.71
CA SER A 329 7.87 -35.86 23.68
C SER A 329 6.51 -35.28 24.14
N ILE A 330 5.65 -34.90 23.19
CA ILE A 330 4.32 -34.31 23.39
C ILE A 330 3.21 -35.40 23.49
N ASP A 331 3.52 -36.68 23.27
CA ASP A 331 2.58 -37.79 23.49
C ASP A 331 2.87 -38.51 24.83
N PRO A 332 1.94 -38.55 25.80
CA PRO A 332 2.14 -39.20 27.09
C PRO A 332 2.23 -40.74 27.03
N THR A 333 2.01 -41.37 25.86
CA THR A 333 1.99 -42.83 25.71
C THR A 333 3.10 -43.40 24.83
N GLU A 334 3.88 -42.55 24.16
CA GLU A 334 4.91 -43.01 23.23
C GLU A 334 6.26 -43.22 23.95
N LYS A 335 6.65 -44.48 24.16
CA LYS A 335 8.02 -44.82 24.55
C LYS A 335 8.94 -44.71 23.33
N LEU A 336 9.60 -43.57 23.16
CA LEU A 336 10.55 -43.32 22.09
C LEU A 336 11.99 -43.57 22.55
N GLU A 337 12.50 -44.76 22.22
CA GLU A 337 13.94 -44.96 22.01
C GLU A 337 14.29 -44.43 20.61
N GLN A 338 14.54 -43.13 20.47
CA GLN A 338 15.09 -42.54 19.24
C GLN A 338 16.14 -41.45 19.54
N PRO A 339 17.21 -41.34 18.72
CA PRO A 339 18.38 -40.50 19.02
C PRO A 339 18.11 -39.00 18.82
N LEU A 340 18.76 -38.17 19.64
CA LEU A 340 18.66 -36.70 19.67
C LEU A 340 19.13 -36.05 18.36
N ASN A 341 18.30 -35.17 17.78
CA ASN A 341 18.59 -34.45 16.53
C ASN A 341 18.99 -32.97 16.77
N THR A 342 19.49 -32.31 15.73
CA THR A 342 19.89 -30.89 15.66
C THR A 342 18.80 -29.90 16.10
N PHE A 343 17.53 -30.27 15.96
CA PHE A 343 16.39 -29.46 16.40
C PHE A 343 16.47 -29.18 17.91
N ALA A 344 16.97 -30.18 18.67
CA ALA A 344 17.72 -30.13 19.93
C ALA A 344 18.15 -28.76 20.48
N ILE A 345 19.15 -28.29 19.76
CA ILE A 345 20.05 -27.22 20.13
C ILE A 345 19.50 -25.93 19.55
N GLY A 346 18.86 -26.00 18.37
CA GLY A 346 18.15 -24.87 17.76
C GLY A 346 17.11 -24.25 18.68
N ALA A 347 16.17 -25.05 19.22
CA ALA A 347 15.13 -24.47 20.08
C ALA A 347 15.71 -23.87 21.39
N ALA A 348 16.78 -24.43 21.95
CA ALA A 348 17.43 -23.86 23.13
C ALA A 348 18.18 -22.55 22.80
N TYR A 349 18.66 -22.40 21.57
CA TYR A 349 19.19 -21.15 21.06
C TYR A 349 18.08 -20.12 20.82
N ASP A 350 16.93 -20.53 20.29
CA ASP A 350 15.75 -19.66 20.15
C ASP A 350 15.29 -19.11 21.51
N MET A 351 15.27 -19.96 22.55
CA MET A 351 14.96 -19.51 23.92
C MET A 351 16.01 -18.51 24.46
N TYR A 352 17.28 -18.65 24.10
CA TYR A 352 18.32 -17.69 24.47
C TYR A 352 18.13 -16.35 23.75
N CYS A 353 17.80 -16.37 22.46
CA CYS A 353 17.44 -15.18 21.69
C CYS A 353 16.22 -14.49 22.29
N LEU A 354 15.18 -15.25 22.66
CA LEU A 354 14.02 -14.73 23.39
C LEU A 354 14.42 -14.09 24.71
N GLY A 355 15.35 -14.69 25.46
CA GLY A 355 15.90 -14.12 26.69
C GLY A 355 16.58 -12.76 26.48
N ASN A 356 17.33 -12.60 25.38
CA ASN A 356 17.92 -11.31 25.02
C ASN A 356 16.85 -10.29 24.63
N MET A 357 15.86 -10.68 23.82
CA MET A 357 14.75 -9.78 23.45
C MET A 357 13.96 -9.31 24.68
N ILE A 358 13.62 -10.21 25.60
CA ILE A 358 12.93 -9.86 26.85
C ILE A 358 13.80 -8.95 27.72
N GLN A 359 15.12 -9.19 27.77
CA GLN A 359 16.06 -8.33 28.49
C GLN A 359 16.09 -6.91 27.93
N ASP A 360 16.11 -6.77 26.60
CA ASP A 360 16.16 -5.49 25.90
C ASP A 360 14.85 -4.71 26.06
N ILE A 361 13.71 -5.39 26.00
CA ILE A 361 12.39 -4.80 26.27
C ILE A 361 12.30 -4.37 27.74
N TYR A 362 12.79 -5.18 28.67
CA TYR A 362 12.73 -4.89 30.10
C TYR A 362 13.62 -3.71 30.50
N THR A 363 14.84 -3.60 29.94
CA THR A 363 15.73 -2.46 30.20
C THR A 363 15.19 -1.17 29.59
N ALA A 364 14.52 -1.24 28.43
CA ALA A 364 13.82 -0.10 27.85
C ALA A 364 12.70 0.42 28.77
N ASN A 365 11.93 -0.47 29.42
CA ASN A 365 10.79 -0.09 30.27
C ASN A 365 11.19 0.49 31.64
N ASN A 366 12.23 -0.07 32.28
CA ASN A 366 12.76 0.44 33.55
C ASN A 366 13.46 1.82 33.43
N SER A 367 13.78 2.26 32.21
CA SER A 367 14.33 3.59 31.94
C SER A 367 13.29 4.71 32.16
N ASN A 368 11.99 4.40 32.02
CA ASN A 368 10.89 5.36 32.13
C ASN A 368 10.35 5.54 33.57
N VAL A 369 10.58 4.57 34.47
CA VAL A 369 10.09 4.60 35.87
C VAL A 369 10.94 5.51 36.77
N ALA A 370 12.20 5.74 36.42
CA ALA A 370 13.15 6.52 37.22
C ALA A 370 12.86 8.05 37.29
N GLU A 371 11.88 8.57 36.54
CA GLU A 371 11.50 9.99 36.58
C GLU A 371 10.27 10.31 37.47
N GLN A 372 9.61 9.31 38.07
CA GLN A 372 8.40 9.52 38.91
C GLN A 372 8.52 9.12 40.39
N GLU A 373 9.70 8.79 40.90
CA GLU A 373 9.87 8.49 42.34
C GLU A 373 10.12 9.74 43.19
N THR A 374 9.13 10.64 43.26
CA THR A 374 9.01 11.57 44.39
C THR A 374 7.54 11.80 44.78
N SER A 375 6.80 10.73 45.10
CA SER A 375 5.86 10.71 46.23
C SER A 375 4.94 9.48 46.20
N SER A 376 4.97 8.73 47.31
CA SER A 376 3.82 8.12 47.99
C SER A 376 3.93 6.61 48.32
N ASN A 377 3.74 6.35 49.62
CA ASN A 377 3.27 5.18 50.37
C ASN A 377 3.70 3.74 49.98
N GLY A 378 4.48 3.15 50.89
CA GLY A 378 5.09 1.82 50.79
C GLY A 378 4.18 0.59 50.96
N MET A 379 3.01 0.54 50.31
CA MET A 379 2.24 -0.71 50.17
C MET A 379 2.25 -1.28 48.73
N ASP A 380 2.40 -0.43 47.69
CA ASP A 380 2.44 -0.85 46.27
C ASP A 380 3.85 -1.12 45.71
N VAL A 381 4.90 -0.75 46.46
CA VAL A 381 6.30 -1.00 46.08
C VAL A 381 6.64 -2.50 46.14
N VAL A 382 6.02 -3.23 47.08
CA VAL A 382 6.32 -4.65 47.36
C VAL A 382 5.85 -5.59 46.24
N THR A 383 4.79 -5.24 45.50
CA THR A 383 4.28 -6.01 44.35
C THR A 383 5.08 -5.74 43.07
N LEU A 384 5.56 -4.51 42.88
CA LEU A 384 6.41 -4.14 41.75
C LEU A 384 7.80 -4.79 41.86
N GLU A 385 8.42 -4.73 43.05
CA GLU A 385 9.73 -5.35 43.34
C GLU A 385 9.71 -6.87 43.13
N LYS A 386 8.59 -7.54 43.47
CA LYS A 386 8.42 -8.98 43.24
C LYS A 386 8.35 -9.33 41.76
N THR A 387 7.61 -8.55 40.98
CA THR A 387 7.46 -8.75 39.52
C THR A 387 8.79 -8.51 38.79
N GLU A 388 9.54 -7.49 39.20
CA GLU A 388 10.89 -7.21 38.71
C GLU A 388 11.88 -8.35 39.03
N ALA A 389 11.86 -8.87 40.25
CA ALA A 389 12.70 -9.99 40.65
C ALA A 389 12.38 -11.27 39.86
N ILE A 390 11.11 -11.47 39.50
CA ILE A 390 10.64 -12.57 38.68
C ILE A 390 11.14 -12.46 37.23
N ILE A 391 10.99 -11.30 36.60
CA ILE A 391 11.41 -11.10 35.20
C ILE A 391 12.92 -11.30 35.06
N LYS A 392 13.72 -10.77 36.01
CA LYS A 392 15.18 -10.97 36.03
C LYS A 392 15.57 -12.45 36.18
N LYS A 393 14.84 -13.22 36.99
CA LYS A 393 15.06 -14.67 37.11
C LYS A 393 14.75 -15.41 35.81
N VAL A 394 13.65 -15.08 35.14
CA VAL A 394 13.27 -15.69 33.86
C VAL A 394 14.31 -15.38 32.77
N ILE A 395 14.75 -14.12 32.68
CA ILE A 395 15.81 -13.73 31.73
C ILE A 395 17.11 -14.48 32.03
N ALA A 396 17.51 -14.60 33.30
CA ALA A 396 18.71 -15.34 33.67
C ALA A 396 18.61 -16.83 33.30
N ALA A 397 17.43 -17.44 33.49
CA ALA A 397 17.18 -18.84 33.10
C ALA A 397 17.22 -19.03 31.57
N LEU A 398 16.62 -18.11 30.81
CA LEU A 398 16.65 -18.13 29.33
C LEU A 398 18.06 -17.93 28.78
N ARG A 399 18.86 -17.10 29.46
CA ARG A 399 20.24 -16.77 29.08
C ARG A 399 21.30 -17.65 29.72
N SER A 400 20.90 -18.78 30.33
CA SER A 400 21.83 -19.72 30.93
C SER A 400 22.90 -20.15 29.92
N ASP A 401 24.16 -20.15 30.35
CA ASP A 401 25.27 -20.63 29.54
C ASP A 401 25.05 -22.12 29.19
N ASP A 402 24.53 -22.89 30.16
CA ASP A 402 24.08 -24.27 30.03
C ASP A 402 22.73 -24.33 29.29
N TRP A 403 22.75 -24.76 28.01
CA TRP A 403 21.58 -24.73 27.13
C TRP A 403 20.46 -25.71 27.54
N GLU A 404 20.80 -26.75 28.31
CA GLU A 404 19.85 -27.77 28.82
C GLU A 404 18.98 -27.24 29.96
N ASP A 405 19.50 -26.25 30.70
CA ASP A 405 18.79 -25.62 31.82
C ASP A 405 17.83 -24.51 31.36
N ARG A 406 17.86 -24.17 30.06
CA ARG A 406 16.97 -23.15 29.51
C ARG A 406 15.53 -23.67 29.49
N PRO A 407 14.56 -22.93 30.07
CA PRO A 407 13.18 -23.35 30.08
C PRO A 407 12.60 -23.34 28.66
N THR A 408 11.71 -24.28 28.36
CA THR A 408 10.97 -24.29 27.09
C THR A 408 9.88 -23.22 27.10
N ALA A 409 9.46 -22.75 25.92
CA ALA A 409 8.33 -21.82 25.79
C ALA A 409 7.08 -22.36 26.52
N LYS A 410 6.79 -23.66 26.38
CA LYS A 410 5.67 -24.32 27.09
C LYS A 410 5.83 -24.26 28.61
N SER A 411 7.04 -24.44 29.15
CA SER A 411 7.28 -24.30 30.60
C SER A 411 7.05 -22.87 31.06
N ILE A 412 7.48 -21.85 30.30
CA ILE A 412 7.25 -20.45 30.65
C ILE A 412 5.75 -20.11 30.66
N LEU A 413 4.98 -20.67 29.72
CA LEU A 413 3.56 -20.43 29.57
C LEU A 413 2.68 -21.22 30.55
N SER A 414 3.15 -22.36 31.07
CA SER A 414 2.37 -23.27 31.92
C SER A 414 2.71 -23.23 33.40
N THR A 415 3.89 -22.74 33.78
CA THR A 415 4.38 -22.87 35.16
C THR A 415 4.07 -21.63 35.97
N SER A 416 3.24 -21.79 37.01
CA SER A 416 3.01 -20.79 38.06
C SER A 416 4.28 -20.46 38.85
N ASP A 417 5.25 -21.37 38.87
CA ASP A 417 6.45 -21.33 39.73
C ASP A 417 7.52 -20.34 39.26
N LEU A 418 7.57 -20.00 37.96
CA LEU A 418 8.43 -18.92 37.45
C LEU A 418 7.86 -17.54 37.77
N GLY A 419 6.57 -17.45 38.14
CA GLY A 419 5.91 -16.24 38.65
C GLY A 419 5.56 -15.18 37.59
N PHE A 420 5.78 -15.43 36.29
CA PHE A 420 5.54 -14.43 35.26
C PHE A 420 4.03 -14.18 35.11
N PRO A 421 3.53 -12.94 35.30
CA PRO A 421 2.10 -12.65 35.32
C PRO A 421 1.55 -12.54 33.89
N LEU A 422 1.52 -13.65 33.16
CA LEU A 422 0.90 -13.71 31.85
C LEU A 422 -0.62 -13.71 32.01
N SER A 423 -1.30 -12.95 31.16
CA SER A 423 -2.75 -13.05 31.00
C SER A 423 -3.13 -14.49 30.63
N GLU A 424 -4.28 -14.97 31.11
CA GLU A 424 -4.81 -16.31 30.82
C GLU A 424 -4.95 -16.56 29.31
N ALA A 425 -5.07 -15.49 28.50
CA ALA A 425 -5.16 -15.58 27.05
C ALA A 425 -3.84 -15.91 26.34
N ILE A 426 -2.67 -15.60 26.93
CA ILE A 426 -1.38 -15.72 26.24
C ILE A 426 -1.00 -17.19 25.93
N PRO A 427 -1.15 -18.15 26.86
CA PRO A 427 -0.93 -19.56 26.55
C PRO A 427 -1.85 -20.07 25.42
N GLU A 428 -3.11 -19.67 25.43
CA GLU A 428 -4.07 -20.06 24.38
C GLU A 428 -3.71 -19.47 23.02
N MET A 429 -3.26 -18.20 22.98
CA MET A 429 -2.76 -17.55 21.77
C MET A 429 -1.53 -18.24 21.22
N TYR A 430 -0.57 -18.63 22.09
CA TYR A 430 0.61 -19.36 21.68
C TYR A 430 0.26 -20.71 21.06
N GLU A 431 -0.61 -21.49 21.70
CA GLU A 431 -1.07 -22.78 21.17
C GLU A 431 -1.76 -22.63 19.82
N PHE A 432 -2.61 -21.60 19.67
CA PHE A 432 -3.21 -21.27 18.37
C PHE A 432 -2.15 -20.93 17.31
N LEU A 433 -1.25 -19.98 17.59
CA LEU A 433 -0.25 -19.52 16.63
C LEU A 433 0.73 -20.63 16.26
N ALA A 434 1.19 -21.42 17.24
CA ALA A 434 2.05 -22.56 17.00
C ALA A 434 1.36 -23.58 16.08
N ALA A 435 0.12 -23.97 16.39
CA ALA A 435 -0.65 -24.88 15.56
C ALA A 435 -0.96 -24.29 14.16
N PHE A 436 -1.23 -22.99 14.09
CA PHE A 436 -1.51 -22.29 12.84
C PHE A 436 -0.28 -22.26 11.93
N HIS A 437 0.87 -21.80 12.42
CA HIS A 437 2.07 -21.66 11.59
C HIS A 437 2.71 -23.00 11.22
N GLN A 438 2.53 -24.06 12.00
CA GLN A 438 3.00 -25.42 11.67
C GLN A 438 2.07 -26.16 10.68
N ALA A 439 0.82 -25.74 10.55
CA ALA A 439 -0.16 -26.41 9.70
C ALA A 439 -0.08 -26.01 8.22
N GLU A 440 -0.49 -26.92 7.33
CA GLU A 440 -0.77 -26.61 5.92
C GLU A 440 -1.91 -25.59 5.79
N TRP A 441 -1.94 -24.86 4.67
CA TRP A 441 -2.87 -23.74 4.46
C TRP A 441 -4.35 -24.10 4.61
N SER A 442 -4.77 -25.25 4.06
CA SER A 442 -6.13 -25.77 4.24
C SER A 442 -6.51 -25.91 5.72
N ARG A 443 -5.58 -26.40 6.55
CA ARG A 443 -5.75 -26.57 7.99
C ARG A 443 -5.66 -25.23 8.74
N ARG A 444 -4.86 -24.27 8.27
CA ARG A 444 -4.81 -22.90 8.82
C ARG A 444 -6.16 -22.20 8.77
N LEU A 445 -6.86 -22.30 7.64
CA LEU A 445 -8.20 -21.72 7.50
C LEU A 445 -9.20 -22.36 8.47
N TYR A 446 -9.16 -23.70 8.62
CA TYR A 446 -10.00 -24.39 9.61
C TYR A 446 -9.71 -23.93 11.04
N LEU A 447 -8.43 -23.78 11.41
CA LEU A 447 -8.03 -23.30 12.73
C LEU A 447 -8.51 -21.86 12.95
N ALA A 448 -8.33 -20.99 11.95
CA ALA A 448 -8.80 -19.61 12.01
C ALA A 448 -10.33 -19.51 12.19
N ASP A 449 -11.10 -20.31 11.45
CA ASP A 449 -12.57 -20.34 11.58
C ASP A 449 -13.03 -20.88 12.94
N LYS A 450 -12.33 -21.89 13.48
CA LYS A 450 -12.63 -22.44 14.80
C LYS A 450 -12.33 -21.46 15.94
N TRP A 451 -11.27 -20.67 15.81
CA TRP A 451 -10.77 -19.78 16.87
C TRP A 451 -11.22 -18.32 16.73
N ILE A 452 -11.94 -17.98 15.66
CA ILE A 452 -12.31 -16.58 15.36
C ILE A 452 -13.09 -15.90 16.48
N ASP A 453 -13.94 -16.63 17.21
CA ASP A 453 -14.73 -16.06 18.31
C ASP A 453 -13.84 -15.70 19.48
N CYS A 454 -13.02 -16.66 19.95
CA CYS A 454 -12.05 -16.43 21.01
C CYS A 454 -11.08 -15.29 20.66
N ILE A 455 -10.60 -15.23 19.42
CA ILE A 455 -9.66 -14.20 18.97
C ILE A 455 -10.32 -12.82 18.92
N CYS A 456 -11.60 -12.73 18.52
CA CYS A 456 -12.33 -11.47 18.55
C CYS A 456 -12.60 -10.97 19.98
N GLU A 457 -12.61 -11.85 20.98
CA GLU A 457 -12.79 -11.51 22.40
C GLU A 457 -11.49 -11.08 23.10
N LEU A 458 -10.34 -11.24 22.45
CA LEU A 458 -9.05 -10.79 22.97
C LEU A 458 -8.99 -9.26 23.15
N GLU A 459 -8.13 -8.85 24.07
CA GLU A 459 -7.73 -7.45 24.25
C GLU A 459 -7.15 -6.86 22.96
N ASP A 460 -7.21 -5.54 22.80
CA ASP A 460 -6.89 -4.85 21.54
C ASP A 460 -5.47 -5.15 21.05
N GLU A 461 -4.49 -5.14 21.95
CA GLU A 461 -3.09 -5.41 21.64
C GLU A 461 -2.89 -6.85 21.15
N ALA A 462 -3.49 -7.81 21.85
CA ALA A 462 -3.43 -9.23 21.51
C ALA A 462 -4.12 -9.54 20.17
N PHE A 463 -5.28 -8.94 19.94
CA PHE A 463 -6.01 -9.07 18.67
C PHE A 463 -5.20 -8.49 17.49
N MET A 464 -4.62 -7.30 17.66
CA MET A 464 -3.83 -6.65 16.63
C MET A 464 -2.54 -7.42 16.30
N LEU A 465 -1.96 -8.12 17.27
CA LEU A 465 -0.80 -8.99 17.07
C LEU A 465 -1.14 -10.23 16.20
N ILE A 466 -2.35 -10.79 16.36
CA ILE A 466 -2.78 -11.99 15.63
C ILE A 466 -3.37 -11.67 14.25
N LEU A 467 -3.93 -10.47 14.07
CA LEU A 467 -4.59 -10.03 12.84
C LEU A 467 -3.78 -10.25 11.54
N PRO A 468 -2.44 -10.05 11.50
CA PRO A 468 -1.64 -10.35 10.32
C PRO A 468 -1.77 -11.80 9.84
N SER A 469 -1.80 -12.78 10.76
CA SER A 469 -1.96 -14.21 10.42
C SER A 469 -3.30 -14.49 9.75
N PHE A 470 -4.38 -13.81 10.18
CA PHE A 470 -5.68 -13.88 9.52
C PHE A 470 -5.67 -13.15 8.17
N SER A 471 -4.97 -12.03 8.08
CA SER A 471 -4.88 -11.24 6.84
C SER A 471 -4.21 -12.03 5.70
N GLN A 472 -3.20 -12.85 6.01
CA GLN A 472 -2.55 -13.74 5.04
C GLN A 472 -3.52 -14.78 4.43
N LEU A 473 -4.58 -15.17 5.15
CA LEU A 473 -5.57 -16.10 4.61
C LEU A 473 -6.38 -15.51 3.46
N PHE A 474 -6.53 -14.18 3.40
CA PHE A 474 -7.26 -13.52 2.31
C PHE A 474 -6.44 -13.39 1.03
N THR A 475 -5.12 -13.54 1.09
CA THR A 475 -4.22 -13.40 -0.07
C THR A 475 -3.76 -14.75 -0.61
N HIS A 476 -3.61 -15.77 0.25
CA HIS A 476 -3.09 -17.06 -0.15
C HIS A 476 -4.04 -17.85 -1.07
N VAL A 477 -3.49 -18.56 -2.06
CA VAL A 477 -4.22 -19.16 -3.19
C VAL A 477 -5.29 -20.16 -2.75
N GLU A 478 -4.98 -20.99 -1.75
CA GLU A 478 -5.84 -22.07 -1.25
C GLU A 478 -6.95 -21.60 -0.31
N THR A 479 -6.72 -20.52 0.44
CA THR A 479 -7.57 -20.12 1.57
C THR A 479 -8.39 -18.88 1.28
N ARG A 480 -7.98 -18.02 0.34
CA ARG A 480 -8.60 -16.73 0.04
C ARG A 480 -10.12 -16.77 -0.16
N ILE A 481 -10.64 -17.80 -0.81
CA ILE A 481 -12.08 -17.95 -1.04
C ILE A 481 -12.81 -18.24 0.27
N GLY A 482 -12.28 -19.17 1.07
CA GLY A 482 -12.86 -19.54 2.36
C GLY A 482 -12.71 -18.46 3.42
N ALA A 483 -11.60 -17.71 3.40
CA ALA A 483 -11.34 -16.61 4.33
C ALA A 483 -12.42 -15.52 4.29
N VAL A 484 -13.18 -15.40 3.20
CA VAL A 484 -14.33 -14.48 3.09
C VAL A 484 -15.35 -14.72 4.21
N SER A 485 -15.52 -15.95 4.71
CA SER A 485 -16.41 -16.25 5.85
C SER A 485 -15.96 -15.61 7.16
N LEU A 486 -14.67 -15.30 7.31
CA LEU A 486 -14.10 -14.68 8.50
C LEU A 486 -14.32 -13.16 8.52
N PHE A 487 -14.56 -12.55 7.36
CA PHE A 487 -14.70 -11.10 7.21
C PHE A 487 -15.74 -10.48 8.18
N PRO A 488 -16.98 -11.01 8.32
CA PRO A 488 -17.98 -10.37 9.17
C PRO A 488 -17.55 -10.20 10.63
N LYS A 489 -16.91 -11.24 11.21
CA LYS A 489 -16.45 -11.21 12.61
C LYS A 489 -15.24 -10.30 12.78
N LEU A 490 -14.23 -10.43 11.90
CA LEU A 490 -13.05 -9.57 11.93
C LEU A 490 -13.39 -8.09 11.73
N ALA A 491 -14.21 -7.79 10.71
CA ALA A 491 -14.59 -6.42 10.42
C ALA A 491 -15.52 -5.83 11.50
N GLN A 492 -16.32 -6.66 12.16
CA GLN A 492 -17.08 -6.23 13.34
C GLN A 492 -16.16 -5.85 14.50
N ARG A 493 -15.14 -6.67 14.79
CA ARG A 493 -14.18 -6.41 15.88
C ARG A 493 -13.29 -5.20 15.61
N LEU A 494 -12.85 -5.03 14.36
CA LEU A 494 -12.03 -3.90 13.93
C LEU A 494 -12.80 -2.57 13.91
N GLY A 495 -14.10 -2.62 13.69
CA GLY A 495 -14.87 -1.43 13.36
C GLY A 495 -14.55 -0.89 11.96
N PRO A 496 -15.23 0.19 11.52
CA PRO A 496 -15.24 0.60 10.13
C PRO A 496 -13.88 1.10 9.61
N GLU A 497 -13.18 1.93 10.38
CA GLU A 497 -11.91 2.53 9.94
C GLU A 497 -10.81 1.48 9.80
N MET A 498 -10.63 0.65 10.82
CA MET A 498 -9.61 -0.40 10.80
C MET A 498 -9.97 -1.52 9.82
N ALA A 499 -11.25 -1.84 9.61
CA ALA A 499 -11.65 -2.78 8.56
C ALA A 499 -11.30 -2.26 7.16
N LEU A 500 -11.43 -0.94 6.91
CA LEU A 500 -10.98 -0.33 5.65
C LEU A 500 -9.46 -0.44 5.48
N GLN A 501 -8.69 -0.15 6.53
CA GLN A 501 -7.23 -0.20 6.48
C GLN A 501 -6.68 -1.62 6.30
N HIS A 502 -7.24 -2.59 7.02
CA HIS A 502 -6.68 -3.94 7.10
C HIS A 502 -7.36 -4.94 6.15
N LEU A 503 -8.66 -4.83 5.86
CA LEU A 503 -9.38 -5.86 5.11
C LEU A 503 -9.78 -5.43 3.68
N LEU A 504 -10.13 -4.17 3.43
CA LEU A 504 -10.69 -3.74 2.14
C LEU A 504 -9.80 -4.09 0.94
N LYS A 505 -8.51 -3.72 0.99
CA LYS A 505 -7.55 -4.00 -0.09
C LYS A 505 -7.46 -5.51 -0.40
N ARG A 506 -7.63 -6.35 0.62
CA ARG A 506 -7.47 -7.81 0.52
C ARG A 506 -8.71 -8.40 -0.17
N ILE A 507 -9.90 -7.92 0.19
CA ILE A 507 -11.15 -8.28 -0.49
C ILE A 507 -11.14 -7.83 -1.96
N ILE A 508 -10.70 -6.60 -2.27
CA ILE A 508 -10.61 -6.12 -3.66
C ILE A 508 -9.62 -6.97 -4.46
N SER A 509 -8.44 -7.26 -3.90
CA SER A 509 -7.43 -8.10 -4.56
C SER A 509 -7.96 -9.49 -4.90
N LEU A 510 -8.91 -10.00 -4.12
CA LEU A 510 -9.56 -11.28 -4.38
C LEU A 510 -10.48 -11.22 -5.61
N PHE A 511 -11.20 -10.11 -5.83
CA PHE A 511 -11.96 -9.91 -7.07
C PHE A 511 -11.05 -9.76 -8.29
N GLU A 512 -9.86 -9.17 -8.14
CA GLU A 512 -8.91 -9.01 -9.24
C GLU A 512 -8.24 -10.34 -9.61
N ALA A 513 -7.74 -11.07 -8.60
CA ALA A 513 -6.98 -12.30 -8.77
C ALA A 513 -7.82 -13.50 -9.28
N LEU A 514 -9.14 -13.50 -9.06
CA LEU A 514 -10.02 -14.61 -9.44
C LEU A 514 -10.77 -14.39 -10.76
N ARG A 515 -10.55 -13.27 -11.47
CA ARG A 515 -11.16 -13.06 -12.78
C ARG A 515 -10.59 -14.03 -13.83
N PRO A 516 -11.43 -14.51 -14.78
CA PRO A 516 -12.86 -14.20 -14.98
C PRO A 516 -13.83 -15.06 -14.15
N ASN A 517 -13.34 -16.04 -13.37
CA ASN A 517 -14.14 -17.04 -12.67
C ASN A 517 -14.30 -16.71 -11.18
N LEU A 518 -15.16 -15.74 -10.89
CA LEU A 518 -15.41 -15.31 -9.52
C LEU A 518 -16.27 -16.33 -8.73
N PRO A 519 -15.92 -16.64 -7.47
CA PRO A 519 -16.64 -17.61 -6.66
C PRO A 519 -17.99 -17.08 -6.16
N LYS A 520 -18.94 -17.99 -5.94
CA LYS A 520 -20.32 -17.66 -5.52
C LYS A 520 -20.40 -16.90 -4.21
N ILE A 521 -19.48 -17.15 -3.29
CA ILE A 521 -19.48 -16.52 -1.96
C ILE A 521 -19.43 -14.99 -2.01
N LEU A 522 -18.78 -14.40 -3.02
CA LEU A 522 -18.66 -12.95 -3.18
C LEU A 522 -19.97 -12.27 -3.61
N PHE A 523 -20.87 -13.05 -4.19
CA PHE A 523 -22.18 -12.61 -4.67
C PHE A 523 -23.31 -13.02 -3.71
N ASP A 524 -22.98 -13.65 -2.58
CA ASP A 524 -23.95 -13.99 -1.56
C ASP A 524 -24.50 -12.73 -0.89
N THR A 525 -25.82 -12.65 -0.77
CA THR A 525 -26.49 -11.44 -0.27
C THR A 525 -26.12 -11.12 1.18
N LYS A 526 -25.85 -12.13 2.00
CA LYS A 526 -25.44 -11.93 3.41
C LYS A 526 -24.04 -11.34 3.48
N ILE A 527 -23.11 -11.85 2.68
CA ILE A 527 -21.73 -11.35 2.62
C ILE A 527 -21.69 -9.92 2.09
N ILE A 528 -22.43 -9.62 1.02
CA ILE A 528 -22.53 -8.26 0.48
C ILE A 528 -23.07 -7.29 1.52
N PHE A 529 -24.11 -7.69 2.25
CA PHE A 529 -24.67 -6.86 3.31
C PHE A 529 -23.64 -6.56 4.39
N GLU A 530 -22.84 -7.55 4.81
CA GLU A 530 -21.73 -7.32 5.74
C GLU A 530 -20.65 -6.41 5.14
N PHE A 531 -20.32 -6.51 3.84
CA PHE A 531 -19.42 -5.54 3.19
C PHE A 531 -19.97 -4.12 3.29
N ILE A 532 -21.24 -3.89 2.95
CA ILE A 532 -21.83 -2.55 2.96
C ILE A 532 -21.92 -2.02 4.40
N LYS A 533 -22.36 -2.85 5.34
CA LYS A 533 -22.53 -2.49 6.75
C LYS A 533 -21.21 -2.17 7.43
N ARG A 534 -20.16 -2.98 7.21
CA ARG A 534 -18.88 -2.86 7.93
C ARG A 534 -17.93 -1.86 7.29
N LEU A 535 -17.91 -1.75 5.96
CA LEU A 535 -17.05 -0.79 5.25
C LEU A 535 -17.69 0.59 5.09
N GLY A 536 -19.01 0.66 5.27
CA GLY A 536 -19.80 1.87 5.05
C GLY A 536 -20.20 2.06 3.59
N ILE A 537 -21.41 2.59 3.38
CA ILE A 537 -22.04 2.76 2.07
C ILE A 537 -21.16 3.55 1.10
N LEU A 538 -20.58 4.66 1.54
CA LEU A 538 -19.78 5.53 0.66
C LEU A 538 -18.55 4.81 0.12
N LYS A 539 -17.80 4.11 0.98
CA LYS A 539 -16.58 3.39 0.59
C LYS A 539 -16.93 2.16 -0.25
N PHE A 540 -18.01 1.46 0.08
CA PHE A 540 -18.51 0.36 -0.76
C PHE A 540 -18.84 0.84 -2.18
N LEU A 541 -19.59 1.94 -2.33
CA LEU A 541 -19.95 2.50 -3.63
C LEU A 541 -18.73 2.95 -4.45
N GLN A 542 -17.70 3.46 -3.78
CA GLN A 542 -16.50 3.96 -4.45
C GLN A 542 -15.52 2.86 -4.86
N GLN A 543 -15.31 1.84 -4.00
CA GLN A 543 -14.20 0.90 -4.16
C GLN A 543 -14.63 -0.54 -4.44
N MET A 544 -15.80 -0.98 -3.97
CA MET A 544 -16.28 -2.36 -4.12
C MET A 544 -17.31 -2.52 -5.25
N LEU A 545 -18.23 -1.56 -5.39
CA LEU A 545 -19.25 -1.58 -6.45
C LEU A 545 -18.65 -1.74 -7.87
N PRO A 546 -17.52 -1.10 -8.23
CA PRO A 546 -16.88 -1.32 -9.53
C PRO A 546 -16.57 -2.80 -9.79
N CYS A 547 -16.18 -3.58 -8.78
CA CYS A 547 -15.89 -5.00 -8.95
C CYS A 547 -17.14 -5.81 -9.37
N TYR A 548 -18.30 -5.49 -8.81
CA TYR A 548 -19.58 -6.13 -9.18
C TYR A 548 -20.05 -5.70 -10.57
N LEU A 549 -19.86 -4.42 -10.93
CA LEU A 549 -20.22 -3.89 -12.23
C LEU A 549 -19.31 -4.43 -13.35
N GLU A 550 -18.02 -4.61 -13.08
CA GLU A 550 -17.09 -5.24 -14.02
C GLU A 550 -17.40 -6.72 -14.23
N ALA A 551 -17.88 -7.43 -13.19
CA ALA A 551 -18.30 -8.82 -13.30
C ALA A 551 -19.53 -9.03 -14.21
N LEU A 552 -20.30 -7.96 -14.51
CA LEU A 552 -21.35 -8.00 -15.53
C LEU A 552 -20.80 -7.94 -16.96
N SER A 553 -19.59 -7.42 -17.15
CA SER A 553 -19.06 -7.25 -18.50
C SER A 553 -18.58 -8.59 -19.05
N VAL A 554 -19.29 -9.08 -20.08
CA VAL A 554 -19.00 -10.34 -20.76
C VAL A 554 -17.98 -10.05 -21.86
N GLN A 555 -16.72 -10.39 -21.64
CA GLN A 555 -15.67 -10.40 -22.68
C GLN A 555 -15.48 -11.82 -23.26
N GLU A 556 -14.81 -11.98 -24.40
CA GLU A 556 -14.49 -13.31 -24.94
C GLU A 556 -13.76 -14.15 -23.88
N GLY A 557 -14.33 -15.29 -23.50
CA GLY A 557 -13.81 -16.17 -22.43
C GLY A 557 -14.44 -15.98 -21.04
N THR A 558 -15.38 -15.06 -20.84
CA THR A 558 -16.09 -14.91 -19.56
C THR A 558 -17.18 -15.96 -19.34
N ASN A 559 -17.26 -16.46 -18.11
CA ASN A 559 -18.28 -17.41 -17.71
C ASN A 559 -19.62 -16.69 -17.52
N LYS A 560 -20.61 -17.00 -18.37
CA LYS A 560 -21.97 -16.44 -18.30
C LYS A 560 -22.59 -16.54 -16.89
N LYS A 561 -22.22 -17.59 -16.14
CA LYS A 561 -22.65 -17.80 -14.75
C LYS A 561 -22.19 -16.68 -13.80
N THR A 562 -20.98 -16.14 -13.99
CA THR A 562 -20.47 -15.02 -13.18
C THR A 562 -21.30 -13.76 -13.41
N ALA A 563 -21.61 -13.46 -14.68
CA ALA A 563 -22.45 -12.32 -15.05
C ALA A 563 -23.86 -12.45 -14.49
N GLU A 564 -24.46 -13.65 -14.51
CA GLU A 564 -25.78 -13.92 -13.91
C GLU A 564 -25.78 -13.76 -12.38
N MET A 565 -24.70 -14.16 -11.71
CA MET A 565 -24.54 -13.97 -10.26
C MET A 565 -24.31 -12.50 -9.88
N ALA A 566 -23.50 -11.78 -10.66
CA ALA A 566 -23.31 -10.33 -10.54
C ALA A 566 -24.63 -9.57 -10.77
N ALA A 567 -25.40 -9.98 -11.78
CA ALA A 567 -26.73 -9.48 -12.09
C ALA A 567 -27.68 -9.61 -10.91
N HIS A 568 -27.81 -10.82 -10.36
CA HIS A 568 -28.69 -11.07 -9.22
C HIS A 568 -28.26 -10.28 -7.97
N SER A 569 -26.96 -10.27 -7.66
CA SER A 569 -26.44 -9.54 -6.48
C SER A 569 -26.62 -8.03 -6.60
N LEU A 570 -26.48 -7.44 -7.79
CA LEU A 570 -26.69 -6.01 -7.99
C LEU A 570 -28.13 -5.56 -7.71
N VAL A 571 -29.12 -6.41 -7.98
CA VAL A 571 -30.52 -6.12 -7.59
C VAL A 571 -30.62 -5.97 -6.08
N HIS A 572 -30.05 -6.90 -5.32
CA HIS A 572 -30.04 -6.84 -3.84
C HIS A 572 -29.25 -5.65 -3.30
N ILE A 573 -28.12 -5.30 -3.92
CA ILE A 573 -27.34 -4.09 -3.59
C ILE A 573 -28.21 -2.85 -3.77
N CYS A 574 -28.93 -2.74 -4.89
CA CYS A 574 -29.80 -1.60 -5.16
C CYS A 574 -30.92 -1.51 -4.13
N ILE A 575 -31.63 -2.62 -3.86
CA ILE A 575 -32.70 -2.67 -2.86
C ILE A 575 -32.20 -2.18 -1.50
N PHE A 576 -31.01 -2.63 -1.08
CA PHE A 576 -30.40 -2.20 0.18
C PHE A 576 -30.06 -0.70 0.20
N LEU A 577 -29.51 -0.15 -0.88
CA LEU A 577 -29.12 1.26 -0.98
C LEU A 577 -30.32 2.21 -1.13
N GLY A 578 -31.45 1.68 -1.60
CA GLY A 578 -32.65 2.44 -1.90
C GLY A 578 -32.59 3.22 -3.23
N PRO A 579 -33.69 3.87 -3.61
CA PRO A 579 -33.86 4.44 -4.95
C PRO A 579 -32.92 5.61 -5.22
N ILE A 580 -32.70 6.50 -4.24
CA ILE A 580 -31.91 7.73 -4.42
C ILE A 580 -30.46 7.41 -4.81
N LEU A 581 -29.80 6.57 -4.02
CA LEU A 581 -28.42 6.17 -4.27
C LEU A 581 -28.30 5.30 -5.53
N THR A 582 -29.28 4.44 -5.78
CA THR A 582 -29.33 3.59 -6.97
C THR A 582 -29.38 4.42 -8.26
N SER A 583 -30.28 5.42 -8.34
CA SER A 583 -30.34 6.30 -9.52
C SER A 583 -29.05 7.09 -9.73
N LYS A 584 -28.49 7.64 -8.64
CA LYS A 584 -27.30 8.49 -8.72
C LYS A 584 -26.03 7.73 -9.08
N HIS A 585 -25.80 6.56 -8.48
CA HIS A 585 -24.51 5.86 -8.53
C HIS A 585 -24.50 4.61 -9.40
N ILE A 586 -25.64 3.93 -9.59
CA ILE A 586 -25.70 2.61 -10.26
C ILE A 586 -26.31 2.70 -11.66
N ILE A 587 -27.49 3.30 -11.81
CA ILE A 587 -28.22 3.31 -13.11
C ILE A 587 -27.37 3.92 -14.23
N ARG A 588 -26.73 5.08 -13.97
CA ARG A 588 -25.85 5.73 -14.95
C ARG A 588 -24.66 4.86 -15.35
N GLN A 589 -24.12 4.07 -14.43
CA GLN A 589 -23.01 3.17 -14.71
C GLN A 589 -23.48 1.95 -15.52
N LEU A 590 -24.62 1.37 -15.19
CA LEU A 590 -25.23 0.27 -15.96
C LEU A 590 -25.54 0.70 -17.40
N VAL A 591 -26.07 1.91 -17.60
CA VAL A 591 -26.24 2.49 -18.94
C VAL A 591 -24.88 2.58 -19.65
N LYS A 592 -23.85 3.14 -19.02
CA LYS A 592 -22.51 3.21 -19.63
C LYS A 592 -21.96 1.83 -20.03
N ILE A 593 -22.20 0.79 -19.22
CA ILE A 593 -21.76 -0.58 -19.51
C ILE A 593 -22.56 -1.18 -20.66
N MET A 594 -23.89 -1.00 -20.68
CA MET A 594 -24.77 -1.40 -21.79
C MET A 594 -24.30 -0.82 -23.14
N LEU A 595 -23.77 0.41 -23.11
CA LEU A 595 -23.31 1.14 -24.29
C LEU A 595 -21.87 0.81 -24.73
N ARG A 596 -21.16 -0.08 -24.03
CA ARG A 596 -19.82 -0.54 -24.46
C ARG A 596 -19.90 -1.42 -25.72
N GLU A 597 -18.82 -1.43 -26.49
CA GLU A 597 -18.66 -2.27 -27.68
C GLU A 597 -18.41 -3.74 -27.26
N ASN A 598 -18.92 -4.71 -28.02
CA ASN A 598 -18.73 -6.15 -27.81
C ASN A 598 -19.25 -6.73 -26.47
N GLN A 599 -20.38 -6.22 -25.97
CA GLN A 599 -21.05 -6.74 -24.76
C GLN A 599 -22.37 -7.44 -25.09
N ASP A 600 -22.67 -8.56 -24.41
CA ASP A 600 -24.02 -9.13 -24.40
C ASP A 600 -24.95 -8.22 -23.58
N ARG A 601 -25.79 -7.48 -24.28
CA ARG A 601 -26.69 -6.48 -23.68
C ARG A 601 -27.88 -7.13 -22.98
N THR A 602 -28.16 -8.41 -23.22
CA THR A 602 -29.37 -9.10 -22.74
C THR A 602 -29.42 -9.14 -21.22
N ILE A 603 -28.33 -9.57 -20.58
CA ILE A 603 -28.24 -9.67 -19.11
C ILE A 603 -28.34 -8.28 -18.48
N ILE A 604 -27.67 -7.28 -19.06
CA ILE A 604 -27.65 -5.91 -18.53
C ILE A 604 -29.06 -5.30 -18.61
N ILE A 605 -29.75 -5.45 -19.74
CA ILE A 605 -31.13 -4.96 -19.91
C ILE A 605 -32.05 -5.64 -18.90
N GLN A 606 -31.98 -6.97 -18.74
CA GLN A 606 -32.78 -7.70 -17.76
C GLN A 606 -32.55 -7.21 -16.32
N VAL A 607 -31.30 -6.97 -15.94
CA VAL A 607 -30.93 -6.43 -14.62
C VAL A 607 -31.48 -5.01 -14.43
N MET A 608 -31.33 -4.14 -15.44
CA MET A 608 -31.83 -2.78 -15.37
C MET A 608 -33.35 -2.75 -15.22
N VAL A 609 -34.07 -3.54 -16.01
CA VAL A 609 -35.53 -3.67 -15.90
C VAL A 609 -35.92 -4.13 -14.49
N ARG A 610 -35.23 -5.16 -13.96
CA ARG A 610 -35.49 -5.67 -12.62
C ARG A 610 -35.18 -4.65 -11.52
N ILE A 611 -34.08 -3.91 -11.61
CA ILE A 611 -33.76 -2.86 -10.63
C ILE A 611 -34.81 -1.74 -10.66
N MET A 612 -35.20 -1.30 -11.86
CA MET A 612 -36.15 -0.19 -12.01
C MET A 612 -37.57 -0.58 -11.58
N SER A 613 -38.00 -1.82 -11.84
CA SER A 613 -39.32 -2.29 -11.43
C SER A 613 -39.48 -2.42 -9.91
N GLU A 614 -38.41 -2.71 -9.16
CA GLU A 614 -38.43 -2.84 -7.69
C GLU A 614 -38.77 -1.51 -6.97
N PHE A 615 -38.44 -0.35 -7.55
CA PHE A 615 -38.67 0.96 -6.91
C PHE A 615 -39.97 1.66 -7.34
N GLY A 616 -40.80 0.99 -8.14
CA GLY A 616 -42.11 1.48 -8.56
C GLY A 616 -42.10 2.54 -9.66
N SER A 617 -43.30 2.88 -10.12
CA SER A 617 -43.54 3.64 -11.36
C SER A 617 -42.94 5.04 -11.40
N THR A 618 -42.86 5.73 -10.24
CA THR A 618 -42.28 7.09 -10.17
C THR A 618 -40.78 7.06 -10.40
N PHE A 619 -40.08 6.07 -9.82
CA PHE A 619 -38.65 5.88 -10.06
C PHE A 619 -38.38 5.54 -11.52
N THR A 620 -39.17 4.61 -12.06
CA THR A 620 -39.10 4.20 -13.47
C THR A 620 -39.30 5.39 -14.41
N ALA A 621 -40.29 6.25 -14.16
CA ALA A 621 -40.55 7.44 -14.98
C ALA A 621 -39.33 8.38 -15.05
N VAL A 622 -38.64 8.63 -13.93
CA VAL A 622 -37.43 9.47 -13.90
C VAL A 622 -36.31 8.85 -14.74
N GLN A 623 -36.11 7.53 -14.63
CA GLN A 623 -35.09 6.86 -15.44
C GLN A 623 -35.48 6.82 -16.93
N TYR A 624 -36.77 6.67 -17.22
CA TYR A 624 -37.32 6.68 -18.58
C TYR A 624 -37.05 8.01 -19.28
N SER A 625 -37.31 9.13 -18.61
CA SER A 625 -37.02 10.48 -19.13
C SER A 625 -35.52 10.70 -19.36
N TYR A 626 -34.67 10.21 -18.46
CA TYR A 626 -33.21 10.23 -18.66
C TYR A 626 -32.77 9.44 -19.91
N LEU A 627 -33.33 8.25 -20.15
CA LEU A 627 -33.03 7.44 -21.33
C LEU A 627 -33.48 8.12 -22.63
N ILE A 628 -34.62 8.81 -22.63
CA ILE A 628 -35.06 9.63 -23.77
C ILE A 628 -34.04 10.74 -24.07
N SER A 629 -33.56 11.46 -23.05
CA SER A 629 -32.57 12.52 -23.25
C SER A 629 -31.25 12.03 -23.88
N LEU A 630 -30.89 10.75 -23.64
CA LEU A 630 -29.73 10.14 -24.29
C LEU A 630 -29.98 9.86 -25.77
N ILE A 631 -31.19 9.44 -26.16
CA ILE A 631 -31.57 9.28 -27.57
C ILE A 631 -31.41 10.62 -28.29
N ASP A 632 -31.91 11.70 -27.69
CA ASP A 632 -31.80 13.07 -28.23
C ASP A 632 -30.35 13.49 -28.43
N THR A 633 -29.47 13.07 -27.54
CA THR A 633 -28.03 13.36 -27.62
C THR A 633 -27.36 12.57 -28.74
N TYR A 634 -27.63 11.27 -28.85
CA TYR A 634 -26.95 10.40 -29.80
C TYR A 634 -27.49 10.51 -31.23
N ARG A 635 -28.74 10.96 -31.43
CA ARG A 635 -29.32 11.11 -32.77
C ARG A 635 -28.67 12.23 -33.61
N VAL A 636 -28.09 13.26 -32.97
CA VAL A 636 -27.54 14.46 -33.64
C VAL A 636 -26.45 14.08 -34.65
N HIS A 637 -25.64 13.07 -34.33
CA HIS A 637 -24.60 12.54 -35.21
C HIS A 637 -24.78 11.03 -35.37
N LEU A 638 -25.45 10.61 -36.45
CA LEU A 638 -25.80 9.20 -36.64
C LEU A 638 -24.63 8.37 -37.18
N THR A 639 -23.74 7.94 -36.29
CA THR A 639 -22.70 6.94 -36.57
C THR A 639 -23.21 5.51 -36.33
N MET A 640 -22.54 4.49 -36.86
CA MET A 640 -22.88 3.06 -36.59
C MET A 640 -22.94 2.75 -35.08
N LYS A 641 -22.05 3.36 -34.30
CA LYS A 641 -22.01 3.25 -32.84
C LYS A 641 -23.22 3.89 -32.17
N ASN A 642 -23.59 5.09 -32.60
CA ASN A 642 -24.74 5.82 -32.06
C ASN A 642 -26.05 5.13 -32.45
N ALA A 643 -26.16 4.59 -33.65
CA ALA A 643 -27.32 3.80 -34.06
C ALA A 643 -27.51 2.54 -33.20
N ARG A 644 -26.44 1.77 -32.94
CA ARG A 644 -26.49 0.61 -32.04
C ARG A 644 -26.85 0.99 -30.60
N THR A 645 -26.41 2.16 -30.16
CA THR A 645 -26.71 2.74 -28.84
C THR A 645 -28.19 3.06 -28.73
N ILE A 646 -28.74 3.83 -29.67
CA ILE A 646 -30.17 4.19 -29.72
C ILE A 646 -31.03 2.93 -29.75
N TYR A 647 -30.69 1.96 -30.60
CA TYR A 647 -31.42 0.69 -30.69
C TYR A 647 -31.51 -0.05 -29.35
N SER A 648 -30.42 -0.05 -28.56
CA SER A 648 -30.40 -0.71 -27.24
C SER A 648 -31.22 0.04 -26.20
N ILE A 649 -31.18 1.38 -26.25
CA ILE A 649 -32.01 2.21 -25.39
C ILE A 649 -33.50 2.00 -25.72
N LEU A 650 -33.87 1.90 -27.01
CA LEU A 650 -35.24 1.61 -27.43
C LEU A 650 -35.75 0.26 -26.90
N ILE A 651 -34.92 -0.80 -26.94
CA ILE A 651 -35.28 -2.09 -26.33
C ILE A 651 -35.53 -1.92 -24.82
N LEU A 652 -34.65 -1.21 -24.12
CA LEU A 652 -34.81 -1.00 -22.69
C LEU A 652 -36.07 -0.17 -22.38
N LEU A 653 -36.36 0.87 -23.16
CA LEU A 653 -37.58 1.67 -22.99
C LEU A 653 -38.84 0.81 -23.20
N GLU A 654 -38.87 -0.02 -24.23
CA GLU A 654 -39.99 -0.93 -24.50
C GLU A 654 -40.27 -1.87 -23.32
N GLU A 655 -39.23 -2.50 -22.78
CA GLU A 655 -39.36 -3.41 -21.61
C GLU A 655 -39.82 -2.66 -20.34
N LEU A 656 -39.46 -1.38 -20.19
CA LEU A 656 -39.85 -0.55 -19.05
C LEU A 656 -41.30 -0.07 -19.12
N LEU A 657 -41.93 -0.06 -20.29
CA LEU A 657 -43.33 0.40 -20.46
C LEU A 657 -44.30 -0.37 -19.56
N ALA A 658 -44.08 -1.68 -19.38
CA ALA A 658 -44.92 -2.53 -18.53
C ALA A 658 -44.93 -2.10 -17.05
N TYR A 659 -43.94 -1.32 -16.62
CA TYR A 659 -43.76 -0.89 -15.23
C TYR A 659 -44.08 0.60 -15.02
N MET A 660 -44.57 1.29 -16.06
CA MET A 660 -44.99 2.69 -15.99
C MET A 660 -46.50 2.84 -15.84
N LEU A 661 -46.91 3.91 -15.15
CA LEU A 661 -48.31 4.34 -15.14
C LEU A 661 -48.69 4.92 -16.50
N LYS A 662 -49.92 4.66 -16.96
CA LYS A 662 -50.42 5.13 -18.26
C LYS A 662 -50.32 6.65 -18.38
N GLU A 663 -50.61 7.37 -17.30
CA GLU A 663 -50.55 8.83 -17.23
C GLU A 663 -49.11 9.34 -17.40
N ALA A 664 -48.13 8.64 -16.83
CA ALA A 664 -46.72 8.99 -16.96
C ALA A 664 -46.21 8.76 -18.39
N VAL A 665 -46.62 7.66 -19.04
CA VAL A 665 -46.31 7.41 -20.46
C VAL A 665 -46.90 8.50 -21.35
N VAL A 666 -48.16 8.88 -21.13
CA VAL A 666 -48.81 9.97 -21.88
C VAL A 666 -48.09 11.30 -21.65
N THR A 667 -47.58 11.54 -20.45
CA THR A 667 -46.84 12.76 -20.11
C THR A 667 -45.51 12.83 -20.88
N GLU A 668 -44.73 11.74 -20.90
CA GLU A 668 -43.48 11.66 -21.66
C GLU A 668 -43.69 11.77 -23.18
N LEU A 669 -44.76 11.16 -23.69
CA LEU A 669 -45.14 11.30 -25.10
C LEU A 669 -45.43 12.76 -25.47
N LYS A 670 -46.16 13.48 -24.61
CA LYS A 670 -46.49 14.90 -24.79
C LYS A 670 -45.32 15.86 -24.54
N SER A 671 -44.35 15.47 -23.71
CA SER A 671 -43.20 16.32 -23.34
C SER A 671 -42.11 16.39 -24.43
N GLY A 672 -42.28 15.69 -25.55
CA GLY A 672 -41.36 15.76 -26.70
C GLY A 672 -40.85 14.40 -27.18
N PHE A 673 -41.19 13.29 -26.49
CA PHE A 673 -40.78 11.97 -26.96
C PHE A 673 -41.43 11.59 -28.30
N ILE A 674 -42.67 12.01 -28.56
CA ILE A 674 -43.31 11.84 -29.87
C ILE A 674 -42.48 12.50 -30.99
N SER A 675 -42.05 13.74 -30.78
CA SER A 675 -41.19 14.46 -31.73
C SER A 675 -39.86 13.73 -31.95
N THR A 676 -39.29 13.19 -30.87
CA THR A 676 -38.07 12.38 -30.92
C THR A 676 -38.22 11.11 -31.74
N LEU A 677 -39.33 10.40 -31.58
CA LEU A 677 -39.65 9.20 -32.38
C LEU A 677 -39.86 9.57 -33.85
N TYR A 678 -40.58 10.66 -34.17
CA TYR A 678 -40.74 11.11 -35.55
C TYR A 678 -39.41 11.46 -36.22
N LEU A 679 -38.49 12.11 -35.51
CA LEU A 679 -37.14 12.41 -36.03
C LEU A 679 -36.32 11.15 -36.31
N LEU A 680 -36.56 10.04 -35.58
CA LEU A 680 -35.94 8.73 -35.86
C LEU A 680 -36.58 8.02 -37.08
N LEU A 681 -37.77 8.46 -37.50
CA LEU A 681 -38.49 7.97 -38.68
C LEU A 681 -38.24 8.81 -39.94
N GLU A 682 -37.68 10.02 -39.80
CA GLU A 682 -37.46 10.93 -40.94
C GLU A 682 -36.42 10.38 -41.94
N PRO A 683 -36.76 10.34 -43.26
CA PRO A 683 -35.78 10.07 -44.32
C PRO A 683 -34.83 11.27 -44.50
N LEU A 684 -33.62 11.02 -45.02
CA LEU A 684 -32.61 12.07 -45.23
C LEU A 684 -33.15 13.19 -46.14
N MET A 685 -33.08 14.42 -45.65
CA MET A 685 -33.19 15.65 -46.44
C MET A 685 -31.76 16.13 -46.78
N ASP A 686 -31.49 16.24 -48.09
CA ASP A 686 -30.39 16.90 -48.81
C ASP A 686 -29.05 16.17 -49.18
N ASP A 687 -28.92 16.04 -50.51
CA ASP A 687 -27.79 16.22 -51.47
C ASP A 687 -26.47 15.44 -51.46
N GLU A 688 -26.20 14.55 -50.52
CA GLU A 688 -25.14 13.54 -50.73
C GLU A 688 -25.73 12.14 -50.62
N ARG A 689 -25.56 11.30 -51.66
CA ARG A 689 -26.07 9.92 -51.66
C ARG A 689 -25.53 9.21 -50.40
N PRO A 690 -26.39 8.84 -49.43
CA PRO A 690 -25.93 8.18 -48.22
C PRO A 690 -25.28 6.85 -48.57
N SER A 691 -24.28 6.44 -47.79
CA SER A 691 -23.67 5.14 -47.97
C SER A 691 -24.72 4.03 -47.79
N LYS A 692 -24.51 2.88 -48.44
CA LYS A 692 -25.40 1.71 -48.31
C LYS A 692 -25.51 1.22 -46.86
N GLU A 693 -24.48 1.45 -46.05
CA GLU A 693 -24.44 1.09 -44.63
C GLU A 693 -25.30 2.03 -43.77
N ASP A 694 -25.25 3.33 -44.03
CA ASP A 694 -26.09 4.32 -43.31
C ASP A 694 -27.58 4.09 -43.55
N SER A 695 -27.94 3.74 -44.78
CA SER A 695 -29.32 3.39 -45.15
C SER A 695 -29.82 2.16 -44.38
N LYS A 696 -28.97 1.14 -44.20
CA LYS A 696 -29.30 -0.09 -43.45
C LYS A 696 -29.44 0.17 -41.94
N LEU A 697 -28.58 1.02 -41.38
CA LEU A 697 -28.63 1.41 -39.97
C LEU A 697 -29.90 2.21 -39.66
N ARG A 698 -30.25 3.19 -40.50
CA ARG A 698 -31.48 3.96 -40.37
C ARG A 698 -32.71 3.08 -40.49
N LEU A 699 -32.77 2.18 -41.48
CA LEU A 699 -33.88 1.24 -41.60
C LEU A 699 -34.08 0.38 -40.34
N THR A 700 -32.98 -0.09 -39.73
CA THR A 700 -33.03 -0.88 -38.49
C THR A 700 -33.60 -0.07 -37.32
N LEU A 701 -33.23 1.21 -37.21
CA LEU A 701 -33.77 2.11 -36.20
C LEU A 701 -35.24 2.42 -36.45
N SER A 702 -35.62 2.74 -37.69
CA SER A 702 -37.00 3.05 -38.04
C SER A 702 -37.93 1.85 -37.77
N ILE A 703 -37.51 0.62 -38.11
CA ILE A 703 -38.28 -0.61 -37.82
C ILE A 703 -38.48 -0.80 -36.32
N LYS A 704 -37.48 -0.45 -35.48
CA LYS A 704 -37.59 -0.58 -34.03
C LYS A 704 -38.39 0.55 -33.37
N THR A 705 -38.44 1.71 -34.04
CA THR A 705 -39.15 2.91 -33.58
C THR A 705 -40.65 2.79 -33.83
N ILE A 706 -41.04 2.15 -34.94
CA ILE A 706 -42.41 1.69 -35.22
C ILE A 706 -42.77 0.59 -34.22
#